data_AF-A0A8J5PAB2-F1
#
_entry.id   AF-A0A8J5PAB2-F1
#
_cell.length_a   1.000
_cell.length_b   1.000
_cell.length_c   1.000
_cell.angle_alpha   90.00
_cell.angle_beta   90.00
_cell.angle_gamma   90.00
#
_symmetry.space_group_name_H-M   'P 1'
#
loop_
_entity.id
_entity.type
_entity.pdbx_description
1 polymer ?
#
loop_
_entity_poly.entity_id
_entity_poly.type
_entity_poly.pdbx_seq_one_letter_code
_entity_poly.pdbx_strand_id
1 'polypeptide(L)'
;MATISSYFGAASGRRPDSDRVILAPTYISPRPNDLDGILIEPDEFKLNGKQYVRYVVVAKSQKHTKKRTSVVWQYGEDIQLKQDLTKRFWYCYLCEQQQRQQGLPISGKGNCTALDHLESKHQIDRETGERRHAKRHLSQPSIVDFNNISTLVFKRRFDEFKELLIRWIVYCHIAFFQIENLYFRELLFYIFPGLTTLLPKARLVVRRWIIEAFEARKDSLRQEMQTAHSNISISFDIWTSPNYQAILGCVAHFINRSGKRRTVVLALRELVGEHSGENMADVLLHIFDDYGISGRIGYFMADNASSNDACIDLVLKALYQNMSRKHRVRRRLRCFGHIVNLCAQAFIMGKDASKTCKDLDSAYREGDYTRIRELWKKRGAIGRLHNIVRYIRASPQRRQFFRSIQISGDLAAFDGLELVQSQSTRWNSYFLSIGRALNVKERIQLFCDQYEPPRSDRDVLEQRLNPRQWDELGHLHDQLETFYEATVMNEGRQWTLADHFQSLDWLMDEIHLARRKFEQLAEDALRKRGPNRQDKHDEFDDYNWLATAAEVAWQKCEKYYNKADESPAYYAAISLNPSLKNQWYYQVWNGSDYKRAWIQAAVGAVKELWVDEYKGKFAHGAPVPTHVFKSPEPKEKSFTSVRNHKRLKLRHFDPHSSPELPLTDHYNEFITTDVIGLNDDEEFDPIQYWNERYHSQTDLARMALDVLALPPMSDECERLFSSAKLLLTDHRSRLRMDVIEASECLRAWYGRPERKAFEDSAIGLMEGEAGSTVGADGPAQVVSEKTNGTLDYIIACAALQAKTALVGLDTLIQDPKALEEDLIEHFRVNTIGPVHLFSIFMPLILKGRAKKVIAISTGISDTEMTLKADIYQAVAYSMSKAALNMAVAKFSAVYREKGVLVMAICPGAVDTGSLQIETEEEGKLAMAMFQKFKDYSPTFQGPAKLDVSVESVLALVNKATVDGSYAGVFISHTEKKPYLWESILRSVKAF
;
A
#
# COMPACT_ATOMS: atom_id res chain seq x y z
N MET A 1 29.35 5.19 -44.77
CA MET A 1 29.25 6.11 -45.92
C MET A 1 27.82 6.10 -46.44
N ALA A 2 27.27 7.29 -46.70
CA ALA A 2 26.18 7.58 -47.66
C ALA A 2 24.74 7.04 -47.36
N THR A 3 23.78 7.88 -46.93
CA THR A 3 22.77 8.67 -47.73
C THR A 3 21.68 7.81 -48.39
N ILE A 4 20.38 7.97 -48.09
CA ILE A 4 19.43 9.05 -48.42
C ILE A 4 19.33 9.36 -49.93
N SER A 5 18.13 9.06 -50.46
CA SER A 5 17.37 9.74 -51.53
C SER A 5 17.99 9.78 -52.93
N SER A 6 17.33 9.28 -53.97
CA SER A 6 16.33 10.00 -54.81
C SER A 6 16.50 9.45 -56.24
N TYR A 7 15.59 9.46 -57.22
CA TYR A 7 14.18 9.80 -57.36
C TYR A 7 13.77 9.22 -58.75
N PHE A 8 12.50 8.80 -58.89
CA PHE A 8 11.73 8.54 -60.11
C PHE A 8 11.97 7.30 -60.99
N GLY A 9 10.87 6.59 -61.24
CA GLY A 9 10.72 5.63 -62.34
C GLY A 9 9.40 4.86 -62.28
N ALA A 10 8.31 5.44 -62.80
CA ALA A 10 7.02 4.79 -62.94
C ALA A 10 7.04 3.68 -64.01
N ALA A 11 6.47 2.52 -63.69
CA ALA A 11 5.88 1.58 -64.66
C ALA A 11 5.05 0.51 -63.91
N SER A 12 3.78 0.77 -63.63
CA SER A 12 2.84 -0.28 -63.21
C SER A 12 2.09 -0.82 -64.42
N GLY A 13 2.67 -1.80 -65.08
CA GLY A 13 1.93 -2.76 -65.90
C GLY A 13 1.29 -3.81 -64.98
N ARG A 14 -0.05 -3.92 -64.98
CA ARG A 14 -0.74 -5.11 -64.50
C ARG A 14 -1.62 -5.69 -65.61
N ARG A 15 -1.39 -6.98 -65.87
CA ARG A 15 -2.19 -7.87 -66.71
C ARG A 15 -3.59 -8.11 -66.11
N PRO A 16 -4.57 -8.56 -66.92
CA PRO A 16 -5.97 -8.69 -66.53
C PRO A 16 -6.20 -9.99 -65.75
N ASP A 17 -6.95 -9.96 -64.65
CA ASP A 17 -7.22 -11.14 -63.83
C ASP A 17 -8.72 -11.45 -63.75
N SER A 18 -9.05 -12.72 -63.92
CA SER A 18 -10.32 -13.28 -64.37
C SER A 18 -11.41 -13.45 -63.29
N ASP A 19 -11.38 -12.67 -62.21
CA ASP A 19 -12.25 -12.85 -61.03
C ASP A 19 -13.29 -11.74 -60.84
N ARG A 20 -13.54 -10.91 -61.86
CA ARG A 20 -14.47 -9.77 -61.75
C ARG A 20 -15.90 -10.20 -62.04
N VAL A 21 -16.53 -10.82 -61.06
CA VAL A 21 -17.96 -11.17 -61.07
C VAL A 21 -18.74 -9.96 -60.54
N ILE A 22 -19.83 -9.58 -61.23
CA ILE A 22 -20.72 -8.49 -60.81
C ILE A 22 -22.08 -9.09 -60.49
N LEU A 23 -22.44 -9.14 -59.21
CA LEU A 23 -23.73 -9.67 -58.74
C LEU A 23 -24.74 -8.58 -58.36
N ALA A 24 -24.25 -7.37 -58.08
CA ALA A 24 -25.04 -6.22 -57.69
C ALA A 24 -25.84 -5.68 -58.88
N PRO A 25 -27.12 -5.32 -58.66
CA PRO A 25 -27.89 -4.60 -59.66
C PRO A 25 -27.26 -3.24 -59.97
N THR A 26 -27.51 -2.75 -61.19
CA THR A 26 -27.07 -1.43 -61.68
C THR A 26 -27.60 -0.28 -60.82
N TYR A 27 -28.77 -0.46 -60.20
CA TYR A 27 -29.38 0.50 -59.29
C TYR A 27 -29.70 -0.16 -57.94
N ILE A 28 -29.15 0.40 -56.85
CA ILE A 28 -29.48 0.01 -55.47
C ILE A 28 -30.38 1.13 -54.92
N SER A 29 -31.70 0.92 -54.94
CA SER A 29 -32.67 1.97 -54.63
C SER A 29 -33.10 1.98 -53.16
N PRO A 30 -33.28 3.17 -52.54
CA PRO A 30 -34.14 3.38 -51.39
C PRO A 30 -35.53 3.79 -51.88
N ARG A 31 -36.37 2.84 -52.30
CA ARG A 31 -37.85 2.97 -52.38
C ARG A 31 -38.49 1.61 -52.69
N PRO A 32 -39.45 1.14 -51.87
CA PRO A 32 -40.03 -0.19 -52.02
C PRO A 32 -41.18 -0.14 -53.03
N ASN A 33 -40.93 -0.33 -54.34
CA ASN A 33 -41.97 -0.83 -55.27
C ASN A 33 -41.55 -1.14 -56.73
N ASP A 34 -40.27 -1.35 -57.05
CA ASP A 34 -39.91 -1.96 -58.34
C ASP A 34 -39.35 -3.37 -58.09
N LEU A 35 -40.27 -4.34 -58.03
CA LEU A 35 -39.97 -5.75 -58.22
C LEU A 35 -40.10 -6.05 -59.71
N ASP A 36 -39.07 -5.72 -60.49
CA ASP A 36 -38.87 -6.34 -61.79
C ASP A 36 -37.40 -6.72 -61.94
N GLY A 37 -37.22 -8.03 -62.11
CA GLY A 37 -35.93 -8.71 -61.99
C GLY A 37 -35.01 -8.43 -63.17
N ILE A 38 -33.77 -8.07 -62.84
CA ILE A 38 -32.61 -8.42 -63.66
C ILE A 38 -31.57 -9.01 -62.71
N LEU A 39 -31.70 -10.32 -62.47
CA LEU A 39 -30.65 -11.12 -61.84
C LEU A 39 -29.57 -11.33 -62.91
N ILE A 40 -28.40 -10.74 -62.71
CA ILE A 40 -27.28 -10.84 -63.65
C ILE A 40 -26.52 -12.16 -63.40
N GLU A 41 -26.28 -12.92 -64.46
CA GLU A 41 -25.45 -14.13 -64.48
C GLU A 41 -23.99 -13.83 -64.06
N PRO A 42 -23.28 -14.77 -63.40
CA PRO A 42 -23.61 -16.20 -63.29
C PRO A 42 -24.09 -16.67 -61.90
N ASP A 43 -24.91 -17.72 -61.89
CA ASP A 43 -25.43 -18.38 -60.67
C ASP A 43 -24.35 -19.07 -59.84
N GLU A 44 -23.28 -19.50 -60.50
CA GLU A 44 -22.06 -20.00 -59.87
C GLU A 44 -20.88 -19.12 -60.25
N PHE A 45 -20.06 -18.74 -59.26
CA PHE A 45 -18.97 -17.81 -59.48
C PHE A 45 -17.79 -18.06 -58.53
N LYS A 46 -16.63 -17.52 -58.86
CA LYS A 46 -15.44 -17.56 -57.99
C LYS A 46 -15.23 -16.22 -57.31
N LEU A 47 -14.95 -16.27 -56.01
CA LEU A 47 -14.55 -15.11 -55.24
C LEU A 47 -13.36 -15.50 -54.35
N ASN A 48 -12.25 -14.78 -54.46
CA ASN A 48 -11.01 -15.06 -53.74
C ASN A 48 -10.57 -16.54 -53.88
N GLY A 49 -10.63 -17.09 -55.10
CA GLY A 49 -10.25 -18.47 -55.39
C GLY A 49 -11.22 -19.57 -54.93
N LYS A 50 -12.36 -19.24 -54.31
CA LYS A 50 -13.38 -20.20 -53.85
C LYS A 50 -14.66 -20.13 -54.68
N GLN A 51 -15.29 -21.27 -54.95
CA GLN A 51 -16.56 -21.35 -55.70
C GLN A 51 -17.77 -21.14 -54.79
N TYR A 52 -18.64 -20.22 -55.19
CA TYR A 52 -19.89 -19.89 -54.54
C TYR A 52 -21.06 -20.06 -55.51
N VAL A 53 -22.24 -20.34 -54.95
CA VAL A 53 -23.51 -20.40 -55.68
C VAL A 53 -24.50 -19.47 -54.99
N ARG A 54 -25.33 -18.77 -55.75
CA ARG A 54 -26.40 -17.94 -55.19
C ARG A 54 -27.41 -18.83 -54.47
N TYR A 55 -27.74 -18.49 -53.23
CA TYR A 55 -28.61 -19.35 -52.42
C TYR A 55 -30.03 -19.49 -53.02
N VAL A 56 -30.50 -18.46 -53.73
CA VAL A 56 -31.82 -18.44 -54.39
C VAL A 56 -31.96 -19.57 -55.42
N VAL A 57 -30.88 -19.93 -56.10
CA VAL A 57 -30.84 -20.98 -57.15
C VAL A 57 -30.91 -22.38 -56.54
N VAL A 58 -30.36 -22.55 -55.32
CA VAL A 58 -30.29 -23.82 -54.60
C VAL A 58 -31.59 -24.14 -53.85
N ALA A 59 -32.38 -23.12 -53.48
CA ALA A 59 -33.56 -23.27 -52.62
C ALA A 59 -34.83 -23.68 -53.40
N LYS A 60 -34.93 -24.95 -53.84
CA LYS A 60 -36.12 -25.49 -54.56
C LYS A 60 -37.38 -25.79 -53.70
N SER A 61 -37.69 -25.06 -52.62
CA SER A 61 -38.96 -25.30 -51.88
C SER A 61 -39.72 -24.04 -51.45
N GLN A 62 -41.06 -24.11 -51.54
CA GLN A 62 -42.04 -23.05 -51.24
C GLN A 62 -42.02 -22.52 -49.79
N LYS A 63 -41.22 -23.07 -48.86
CA LYS A 63 -41.04 -22.52 -47.50
C LYS A 63 -40.09 -21.32 -47.43
N HIS A 64 -39.33 -21.01 -48.47
CA HIS A 64 -38.29 -19.97 -48.47
C HIS A 64 -38.66 -18.67 -49.20
N THR A 65 -39.89 -18.52 -49.69
CA THR A 65 -40.40 -17.32 -50.37
C THR A 65 -41.02 -16.28 -49.42
N LYS A 66 -40.85 -16.40 -48.09
CA LYS A 66 -41.27 -15.31 -47.17
C LYS A 66 -40.46 -14.05 -47.47
N LYS A 67 -41.16 -12.94 -47.75
CA LYS A 67 -40.58 -11.60 -47.97
C LYS A 67 -39.64 -11.27 -46.81
N ARG A 68 -38.34 -11.16 -47.10
CA ARG A 68 -37.33 -10.89 -46.07
C ARG A 68 -37.47 -9.42 -45.65
N THR A 69 -37.64 -9.17 -44.34
CA THR A 69 -38.06 -7.85 -43.83
C THR A 69 -36.91 -6.96 -43.36
N SER A 70 -35.69 -7.49 -43.26
CA SER A 70 -34.54 -6.73 -42.76
C SER A 70 -33.90 -5.85 -43.84
N VAL A 71 -33.43 -4.66 -43.45
CA VAL A 71 -32.74 -3.67 -44.29
C VAL A 71 -31.55 -4.27 -45.07
N VAL A 72 -30.85 -5.26 -44.51
CA VAL A 72 -29.67 -5.88 -45.15
C VAL A 72 -29.97 -6.47 -46.53
N TRP A 73 -31.21 -6.90 -46.78
CA TRP A 73 -31.61 -7.50 -48.05
C TRP A 73 -31.86 -6.48 -49.16
N GLN A 74 -31.87 -5.18 -48.84
CA GLN A 74 -31.86 -4.10 -49.84
C GLN A 74 -30.47 -3.86 -50.43
N TYR A 75 -29.42 -4.26 -49.70
CA TYR A 75 -28.03 -3.94 -50.01
C TYR A 75 -27.15 -5.17 -50.26
N GLY A 76 -27.74 -6.37 -50.30
CA GLY A 76 -26.99 -7.61 -50.51
C GLY A 76 -27.84 -8.86 -50.50
N GLU A 77 -27.21 -10.00 -50.81
CA GLU A 77 -27.87 -11.30 -50.92
C GLU A 77 -27.10 -12.44 -50.26
N ASP A 78 -27.76 -13.60 -50.11
CA ASP A 78 -27.09 -14.80 -49.62
C ASP A 78 -26.38 -15.57 -50.73
N ILE A 79 -25.14 -15.93 -50.44
CA ILE A 79 -24.33 -16.83 -51.26
C ILE A 79 -23.91 -18.03 -50.41
N GLN A 80 -23.75 -19.18 -51.05
CA GLN A 80 -23.42 -20.45 -50.40
C GLN A 80 -22.14 -21.01 -50.99
N LEU A 81 -21.26 -21.54 -50.14
CA LEU A 81 -20.01 -22.13 -50.60
C LEU A 81 -20.29 -23.50 -51.24
N LYS A 82 -19.84 -23.73 -52.48
CA LYS A 82 -20.12 -24.98 -53.21
C LYS A 82 -19.52 -26.22 -52.53
N GLN A 83 -18.37 -26.05 -51.87
CA GLN A 83 -17.67 -27.11 -51.14
C GLN A 83 -18.27 -27.41 -49.75
N ASP A 84 -19.06 -26.49 -49.19
CA ASP A 84 -19.67 -26.64 -47.86
C ASP A 84 -21.06 -25.98 -47.83
N LEU A 85 -22.06 -26.81 -48.14
CA LEU A 85 -23.45 -26.39 -48.22
C LEU A 85 -24.03 -25.99 -46.84
N THR A 86 -23.31 -26.16 -45.74
CA THR A 86 -23.77 -25.67 -44.42
C THR A 86 -23.45 -24.19 -44.18
N LYS A 87 -22.51 -23.61 -44.94
CA LYS A 87 -22.05 -22.23 -44.75
C LYS A 87 -22.67 -21.27 -45.75
N ARG A 88 -23.48 -20.35 -45.22
CA ARG A 88 -24.11 -19.24 -45.96
C ARG A 88 -23.49 -17.92 -45.56
N PHE A 89 -23.21 -17.08 -46.54
CA PHE A 89 -22.62 -15.76 -46.36
C PHE A 89 -23.49 -14.69 -47.01
N TRP A 90 -23.40 -13.48 -46.49
CA TRP A 90 -24.05 -12.30 -47.06
C TRP A 90 -23.06 -11.54 -47.95
N TYR A 91 -23.46 -11.27 -49.18
CA TYR A 91 -22.69 -10.57 -50.20
C TYR A 91 -23.16 -9.12 -50.30
N CYS A 92 -22.25 -8.15 -50.19
CA CYS A 92 -22.61 -6.73 -50.14
C CYS A 92 -22.52 -6.07 -51.52
N TYR A 93 -23.65 -5.58 -52.03
CA TYR A 93 -23.72 -4.90 -53.32
C TYR A 93 -22.96 -3.55 -53.34
N LEU A 94 -22.95 -2.83 -52.21
CA LEU A 94 -22.23 -1.55 -52.11
C LEU A 94 -20.71 -1.73 -52.11
N CYS A 95 -20.20 -2.79 -51.49
CA CYS A 95 -18.77 -3.12 -51.58
C CYS A 95 -18.36 -3.42 -53.02
N GLU A 96 -19.20 -4.14 -53.76
CA GLU A 96 -18.93 -4.49 -55.16
C GLU A 96 -18.96 -3.26 -56.07
N GLN A 97 -20.00 -2.42 -55.99
CA GLN A 97 -20.06 -1.18 -56.76
C GLN A 97 -18.89 -0.23 -56.47
N GLN A 98 -18.43 -0.20 -55.22
CA GLN A 98 -17.28 0.62 -54.79
C GLN A 98 -15.93 -0.06 -55.05
N GLN A 99 -15.90 -1.25 -55.66
CA GLN A 99 -14.71 -2.06 -55.91
C GLN A 99 -13.88 -2.32 -54.65
N ARG A 100 -14.55 -2.45 -53.50
CA ARG A 100 -13.95 -2.81 -52.21
C ARG A 100 -13.99 -4.32 -52.01
N GLN A 101 -13.05 -4.84 -51.22
CA GLN A 101 -13.03 -6.25 -50.86
C GLN A 101 -14.29 -6.65 -50.08
N GLN A 102 -14.85 -7.82 -50.43
CA GLN A 102 -16.04 -8.38 -49.78
C GLN A 102 -15.71 -8.95 -48.40
N GLY A 103 -16.49 -8.55 -47.38
CA GLY A 103 -16.33 -9.03 -46.00
C GLY A 103 -17.02 -10.36 -45.69
N LEU A 104 -17.95 -10.80 -46.54
CA LEU A 104 -18.73 -12.04 -46.44
C LEU A 104 -19.17 -12.44 -44.99
N PRO A 105 -20.04 -11.66 -44.32
CA PRO A 105 -20.59 -12.04 -43.02
C PRO A 105 -21.38 -13.35 -43.08
N ILE A 106 -21.32 -14.19 -42.04
CA ILE A 106 -22.09 -15.45 -41.98
C ILE A 106 -23.58 -15.16 -41.76
N SER A 107 -24.44 -15.62 -42.68
CA SER A 107 -25.88 -15.35 -42.67
C SER A 107 -26.67 -16.26 -41.70
N GLY A 108 -26.11 -17.42 -41.32
CA GLY A 108 -26.80 -18.44 -40.50
C GLY A 108 -27.00 -18.12 -39.01
N LYS A 109 -26.44 -17.02 -38.47
CA LYS A 109 -26.50 -16.65 -37.03
C LYS A 109 -27.25 -15.33 -36.76
N GLY A 110 -28.06 -14.86 -37.72
CA GLY A 110 -28.80 -13.59 -37.65
C GLY A 110 -28.12 -12.44 -38.44
N ASN A 111 -28.81 -11.30 -38.55
CA ASN A 111 -28.40 -10.22 -39.48
C ASN A 111 -27.46 -9.17 -38.86
N CYS A 112 -27.11 -9.27 -37.57
CA CYS A 112 -26.38 -8.23 -36.86
C CYS A 112 -25.03 -7.87 -37.50
N THR A 113 -24.27 -8.88 -37.97
CA THR A 113 -22.95 -8.67 -38.58
C THR A 113 -23.02 -8.00 -39.96
N ALA A 114 -24.09 -8.26 -40.72
CA ALA A 114 -24.35 -7.57 -41.99
C ALA A 114 -24.79 -6.12 -41.75
N LEU A 115 -25.58 -5.86 -40.70
CA LEU A 115 -25.93 -4.50 -40.27
C LEU A 115 -24.70 -3.71 -39.78
N ASP A 116 -23.82 -4.33 -39.00
CA ASP A 116 -22.54 -3.71 -38.56
C ASP A 116 -21.67 -3.32 -39.76
N HIS A 117 -21.65 -4.17 -40.80
CA HIS A 117 -20.93 -3.90 -42.03
C HIS A 117 -21.50 -2.68 -42.78
N LEU A 118 -22.83 -2.61 -42.94
CA LEU A 118 -23.50 -1.49 -43.59
C LEU A 118 -23.29 -0.16 -42.86
N GLU A 119 -23.36 -0.14 -41.53
CA GLU A 119 -23.11 1.06 -40.73
C GLU A 119 -21.64 1.50 -40.79
N SER A 120 -20.71 0.58 -40.55
CA SER A 120 -19.28 0.91 -40.44
C SER A 120 -18.61 1.22 -41.78
N LYS A 121 -18.96 0.51 -42.86
CA LYS A 121 -18.28 0.63 -44.17
C LYS A 121 -19.02 1.53 -45.13
N HIS A 122 -20.35 1.65 -45.01
CA HIS A 122 -21.19 2.36 -45.96
C HIS A 122 -22.02 3.49 -45.35
N GLN A 123 -21.96 3.69 -44.02
CA GLN A 123 -22.68 4.73 -43.28
C GLN A 123 -24.21 4.63 -43.48
N ILE A 124 -24.70 3.41 -43.62
CA ILE A 124 -26.13 3.09 -43.70
C ILE A 124 -26.64 2.79 -42.30
N ASP A 125 -27.68 3.49 -41.89
CA ASP A 125 -28.29 3.35 -40.57
C ASP A 125 -28.99 1.97 -40.42
N ARG A 126 -28.84 1.36 -39.24
CA ARG A 126 -29.26 -0.02 -38.98
C ARG A 126 -30.78 -0.22 -38.92
N GLU A 127 -31.52 0.83 -38.56
CA GLU A 127 -32.97 0.76 -38.35
C GLU A 127 -33.71 1.30 -39.58
N THR A 128 -33.21 2.38 -40.17
CA THR A 128 -33.88 3.08 -41.28
C THR A 128 -33.39 2.67 -42.66
N GLY A 129 -32.16 2.18 -42.79
CA GLY A 129 -31.53 1.88 -44.09
C GLY A 129 -31.09 3.10 -44.88
N GLU A 130 -31.16 4.31 -44.31
CA GLU A 130 -30.78 5.53 -45.00
C GLU A 130 -29.29 5.87 -44.81
N ARG A 131 -28.72 6.61 -45.77
CA ARG A 131 -27.30 6.98 -45.79
C ARG A 131 -27.08 8.27 -44.99
N ARG A 132 -26.22 8.22 -43.96
CA ARG A 132 -25.91 9.40 -43.13
C ARG A 132 -25.10 10.44 -43.94
N HIS A 133 -25.61 11.66 -44.09
CA HIS A 133 -24.90 12.76 -44.74
C HIS A 133 -23.81 13.33 -43.80
N ALA A 134 -22.54 13.29 -44.23
CA ALA A 134 -21.41 13.80 -43.47
C ALA A 134 -21.33 15.34 -43.48
N LYS A 135 -21.21 15.97 -42.29
CA LYS A 135 -20.76 17.37 -42.16
C LYS A 135 -19.23 17.43 -42.36
N ARG A 136 -18.79 18.29 -43.27
CA ARG A 136 -17.39 18.59 -43.63
C ARG A 136 -16.66 19.30 -42.47
N HIS A 137 -15.44 18.88 -42.15
CA HIS A 137 -14.43 19.73 -41.51
C HIS A 137 -13.14 19.71 -42.34
N LEU A 138 -12.53 20.88 -42.46
CA LEU A 138 -11.36 21.21 -43.28
C LEU A 138 -10.04 20.60 -42.76
N SER A 139 -9.09 20.49 -43.68
CA SER A 139 -7.85 19.71 -43.73
C SER A 139 -6.71 20.11 -42.77
N GLN A 140 -5.99 19.10 -42.23
CA GLN A 140 -4.57 19.15 -41.83
C GLN A 140 -3.94 17.72 -41.81
N PRO A 141 -2.60 17.56 -41.70
CA PRO A 141 -1.77 16.57 -42.42
C PRO A 141 -1.85 15.10 -41.95
N SER A 142 -1.20 14.20 -42.71
CA SER A 142 -1.52 12.77 -42.82
C SER A 142 -1.53 11.92 -41.54
N ILE A 143 -2.58 11.10 -41.45
CA ILE A 143 -3.05 10.25 -40.34
C ILE A 143 -2.15 9.04 -39.97
N VAL A 144 -1.07 8.78 -40.69
CA VAL A 144 -0.38 7.47 -40.60
C VAL A 144 0.63 7.41 -39.44
N ASP A 145 1.23 8.53 -39.03
CA ASP A 145 2.18 8.55 -37.89
C ASP A 145 1.52 8.85 -36.53
N PHE A 146 0.37 9.55 -36.52
CA PHE A 146 -0.36 9.88 -35.28
C PHE A 146 -1.17 8.70 -34.70
N ASN A 147 -1.58 7.74 -35.53
CA ASN A 147 -2.39 6.61 -35.08
C ASN A 147 -1.59 5.58 -34.25
N ASN A 148 -0.29 5.41 -34.51
CA ASN A 148 0.50 4.45 -33.75
C ASN A 148 0.82 4.96 -32.33
N ILE A 149 1.13 6.25 -32.17
CA ILE A 149 1.42 6.85 -30.87
C ILE A 149 0.14 7.03 -30.05
N SER A 150 -0.96 7.49 -30.64
CA SER A 150 -2.24 7.58 -29.93
C SER A 150 -2.72 6.20 -29.47
N THR A 151 -2.66 5.17 -30.31
CA THR A 151 -3.09 3.81 -29.91
C THR A 151 -2.22 3.22 -28.79
N LEU A 152 -0.91 3.44 -28.80
CA LEU A 152 0.01 3.03 -27.72
C LEU A 152 -0.26 3.80 -26.41
N VAL A 153 -0.46 5.11 -26.49
CA VAL A 153 -0.75 5.97 -25.33
C VAL A 153 -2.15 5.68 -24.76
N PHE A 154 -3.13 5.37 -25.61
CA PHE A 154 -4.47 4.96 -25.19
C PHE A 154 -4.48 3.54 -24.60
N LYS A 155 -3.70 2.61 -25.13
CA LYS A 155 -3.54 1.26 -24.57
C LYS A 155 -2.90 1.30 -23.19
N ARG A 156 -1.81 2.06 -23.01
CA ARG A 156 -1.15 2.25 -21.71
C ARG A 156 -2.09 2.88 -20.67
N ARG A 157 -2.85 3.90 -21.07
CA ARG A 157 -3.89 4.52 -20.20
C ARG A 157 -5.04 3.58 -19.85
N PHE A 158 -5.37 2.62 -20.73
CA PHE A 158 -6.42 1.65 -20.45
C PHE A 158 -5.97 0.55 -19.47
N ASP A 159 -4.74 0.05 -19.59
CA ASP A 159 -4.21 -0.96 -18.66
C ASP A 159 -4.12 -0.38 -17.23
N GLU A 160 -3.68 0.87 -17.10
CA GLU A 160 -3.67 1.60 -15.84
C GLU A 160 -5.09 1.85 -15.30
N PHE A 161 -6.01 2.29 -16.17
CA PHE A 161 -7.43 2.42 -15.80
C PHE A 161 -8.01 1.09 -15.31
N LYS A 162 -7.73 -0.02 -15.99
CA LYS A 162 -8.15 -1.37 -15.60
C LYS A 162 -7.63 -1.71 -14.21
N GLU A 163 -6.35 -1.47 -13.94
CA GLU A 163 -5.75 -1.71 -12.63
C GLU A 163 -6.38 -0.85 -11.52
N LEU A 164 -6.57 0.45 -11.76
CA LEU A 164 -7.22 1.36 -10.83
C LEU A 164 -8.68 0.97 -10.57
N LEU A 165 -9.40 0.53 -11.59
CA LEU A 165 -10.78 0.05 -11.46
C LEU A 165 -10.84 -1.24 -10.62
N ILE A 166 -9.97 -2.21 -10.90
CA ILE A 166 -9.85 -3.44 -10.11
C ILE A 166 -9.55 -3.08 -8.65
N ARG A 167 -8.56 -2.20 -8.43
CA ARG A 167 -8.16 -1.74 -7.09
C ARG A 167 -9.33 -1.11 -6.34
N TRP A 168 -10.08 -0.21 -6.97
CA TRP A 168 -11.28 0.38 -6.36
C TRP A 168 -12.32 -0.69 -6.00
N ILE A 169 -12.58 -1.62 -6.91
CA ILE A 169 -13.57 -2.69 -6.69
C ILE A 169 -13.17 -3.57 -5.51
N VAL A 170 -11.94 -4.09 -5.48
CA VAL A 170 -11.51 -5.02 -4.43
C VAL A 170 -11.31 -4.31 -3.10
N TYR A 171 -10.78 -3.08 -3.10
CA TYR A 171 -10.45 -2.36 -1.87
C TYR A 171 -11.69 -1.80 -1.16
N CYS A 172 -12.65 -1.29 -1.92
CA CYS A 172 -13.92 -0.76 -1.40
C CYS A 172 -15.04 -1.82 -1.41
N HIS A 173 -14.71 -3.08 -1.69
CA HIS A 173 -15.64 -4.20 -1.76
C HIS A 173 -16.82 -3.94 -2.70
N ILE A 174 -16.66 -3.23 -3.81
CA ILE A 174 -17.77 -2.84 -4.71
C ILE A 174 -18.38 -4.08 -5.40
N ALA A 175 -19.70 -4.17 -5.44
CA ALA A 175 -20.38 -5.26 -6.15
C ALA A 175 -20.18 -5.11 -7.66
N PHE A 176 -19.85 -6.19 -8.37
CA PHE A 176 -19.43 -6.10 -9.79
C PHE A 176 -20.49 -5.52 -10.73
N PHE A 177 -21.77 -5.67 -10.39
CA PHE A 177 -22.87 -5.08 -11.19
C PHE A 177 -22.89 -3.55 -11.12
N GLN A 178 -22.19 -2.91 -10.17
CA GLN A 178 -22.10 -1.45 -10.09
C GLN A 178 -21.37 -0.84 -11.30
N ILE A 179 -20.56 -1.61 -12.04
CA ILE A 179 -19.99 -1.17 -13.33
C ILE A 179 -21.07 -1.02 -14.42
N GLU A 180 -22.24 -1.66 -14.24
CA GLU A 180 -23.41 -1.52 -15.10
C GLU A 180 -24.34 -0.39 -14.66
N ASN A 181 -24.10 0.23 -13.50
CA ASN A 181 -24.90 1.33 -12.97
C ASN A 181 -24.83 2.55 -13.90
N LEU A 182 -26.00 3.04 -14.32
CA LEU A 182 -26.10 4.15 -15.27
C LEU A 182 -25.51 5.45 -14.71
N TYR A 183 -25.76 5.79 -13.45
CA TYR A 183 -25.25 7.02 -12.82
C TYR A 183 -23.72 7.00 -12.67
N PHE A 184 -23.15 5.85 -12.32
CA PHE A 184 -21.68 5.68 -12.29
C PHE A 184 -21.06 5.86 -13.67
N ARG A 185 -21.71 5.31 -14.70
CA ARG A 185 -21.28 5.45 -16.09
C ARG A 185 -21.39 6.89 -16.58
N GLU A 186 -22.47 7.59 -16.30
CA GLU A 186 -22.64 9.01 -16.63
C GLU A 186 -21.53 9.86 -16.02
N LEU A 187 -21.21 9.67 -14.73
CA LEU A 187 -20.12 10.37 -14.06
C LEU A 187 -18.77 10.09 -14.74
N LEU A 188 -18.45 8.83 -15.00
CA LEU A 188 -17.19 8.46 -15.66
C LEU A 188 -17.11 9.00 -17.10
N PHE A 189 -18.21 8.95 -17.86
CA PHE A 189 -18.25 9.44 -19.25
C PHE A 189 -18.27 10.96 -19.32
N TYR A 190 -18.76 11.66 -18.30
CA TYR A 190 -18.61 13.11 -18.19
C TYR A 190 -17.13 13.49 -18.08
N ILE A 191 -16.36 12.76 -17.28
CA ILE A 191 -14.92 13.01 -17.08
C ILE A 191 -14.10 12.52 -18.28
N PHE A 192 -14.46 11.37 -18.87
CA PHE A 192 -13.76 10.77 -20.00
C PHE A 192 -14.74 10.15 -21.02
N PRO A 193 -15.27 10.94 -21.98
CA PRO A 193 -16.27 10.46 -22.94
C PRO A 193 -15.82 9.25 -23.76
N GLY A 194 -14.52 9.13 -24.05
CA GLY A 194 -13.92 8.01 -24.78
C GLY A 194 -13.98 6.66 -24.06
N LEU A 195 -14.36 6.62 -22.77
CA LEU A 195 -14.49 5.37 -22.00
C LEU A 195 -15.73 4.55 -22.39
N THR A 196 -16.72 5.13 -23.07
CA THR A 196 -17.99 4.46 -23.45
C THR A 196 -17.78 3.17 -24.23
N THR A 197 -16.71 3.10 -25.03
CA THR A 197 -16.35 1.92 -25.83
C THR A 197 -15.46 0.92 -25.09
N LEU A 198 -14.84 1.34 -23.98
CA LEU A 198 -13.79 0.61 -23.26
C LEU A 198 -14.29 0.02 -21.93
N LEU A 199 -15.29 0.64 -21.29
CA LEU A 199 -15.85 0.14 -20.04
C LEU A 199 -16.56 -1.21 -20.27
N PRO A 200 -16.31 -2.23 -19.44
CA PRO A 200 -17.00 -3.50 -19.55
C PRO A 200 -18.51 -3.33 -19.48
N LYS A 201 -19.21 -3.81 -20.53
CA LYS A 201 -20.68 -3.81 -20.55
C LYS A 201 -21.29 -4.89 -19.66
N ALA A 202 -20.49 -5.83 -19.14
CA ALA A 202 -20.95 -6.98 -18.37
C ALA A 202 -20.03 -7.32 -17.17
N ARG A 203 -20.64 -7.61 -16.02
CA ARG A 203 -20.01 -8.08 -14.77
C ARG A 203 -19.06 -9.27 -14.92
N LEU A 204 -19.26 -10.14 -15.92
CA LEU A 204 -18.42 -11.31 -16.17
C LEU A 204 -17.00 -10.92 -16.63
N VAL A 205 -16.85 -9.78 -17.30
CA VAL A 205 -15.56 -9.26 -17.73
C VAL A 205 -14.76 -8.77 -16.52
N VAL A 206 -15.41 -8.09 -15.58
CA VAL A 206 -14.79 -7.64 -14.31
C VAL A 206 -14.30 -8.84 -13.50
N ARG A 207 -15.11 -9.90 -13.38
CA ARG A 207 -14.67 -11.15 -12.74
C ARG A 207 -13.39 -11.67 -13.40
N ARG A 208 -13.36 -11.77 -14.73
CA ARG A 208 -12.18 -12.25 -15.46
C ARG A 208 -10.96 -11.35 -15.21
N TRP A 209 -11.14 -10.04 -15.21
CA TRP A 209 -10.08 -9.07 -14.92
C TRP A 209 -9.46 -9.24 -13.53
N ILE A 210 -10.30 -9.49 -12.52
CA ILE A 210 -9.85 -9.76 -11.15
C ILE A 210 -9.04 -11.05 -11.09
N ILE A 211 -9.52 -12.13 -11.71
CA ILE A 211 -8.78 -13.41 -11.75
C ILE A 211 -7.45 -13.26 -12.50
N GLU A 212 -7.43 -12.60 -13.65
CA GLU A 212 -6.19 -12.34 -14.41
C GLU A 212 -5.18 -11.53 -13.58
N ALA A 213 -5.63 -10.49 -12.88
CA ALA A 213 -4.77 -9.68 -12.02
C ALA A 213 -4.25 -10.48 -10.80
N PHE A 214 -5.10 -11.34 -10.23
CA PHE A 214 -4.73 -12.22 -9.14
C PHE A 214 -3.64 -13.20 -9.56
N GLU A 215 -3.81 -13.91 -10.69
CA GLU A 215 -2.81 -14.86 -11.18
C GLU A 215 -1.48 -14.17 -11.54
N ALA A 216 -1.53 -13.02 -12.21
CA ALA A 216 -0.32 -12.26 -12.54
C ALA A 216 0.46 -11.81 -11.29
N ARG A 217 -0.25 -11.42 -10.23
CA ARG A 217 0.37 -11.01 -8.97
C ARG A 217 0.81 -12.22 -8.14
N LYS A 218 0.07 -13.34 -8.17
CA LYS A 218 0.45 -14.63 -7.59
C LYS A 218 1.79 -15.12 -8.16
N ASP A 219 1.97 -15.04 -9.49
CA ASP A 219 3.24 -15.39 -10.15
C ASP A 219 4.40 -14.48 -9.73
N SER A 220 4.15 -13.18 -9.58
CA SER A 220 5.16 -12.24 -9.08
C SER A 220 5.60 -12.58 -7.64
N LEU A 221 4.64 -12.92 -6.77
CA LEU A 221 4.90 -13.32 -5.38
C LEU A 221 5.63 -14.66 -5.29
N ARG A 222 5.27 -15.62 -6.16
CA ARG A 222 5.99 -16.90 -6.30
C ARG A 222 7.47 -16.64 -6.59
N GLN A 223 7.80 -15.78 -7.56
CA GLN A 223 9.19 -15.44 -7.89
C GLN A 223 9.91 -14.74 -6.72
N GLU A 224 9.24 -13.82 -6.02
CA GLU A 224 9.79 -13.13 -4.85
C GLU A 224 10.14 -14.11 -3.72
N MET A 225 9.22 -15.03 -3.39
CA MET A 225 9.45 -16.05 -2.35
C MET A 225 10.55 -17.05 -2.73
N GLN A 226 10.69 -17.39 -4.01
CA GLN A 226 11.78 -18.27 -4.48
C GLN A 226 13.16 -17.65 -4.36
N THR A 227 13.26 -16.32 -4.32
CA THR A 227 14.54 -15.60 -4.22
C THR A 227 14.73 -14.94 -2.85
N ALA A 228 13.82 -15.20 -1.90
CA ALA A 228 13.90 -14.71 -0.53
C ALA A 228 15.21 -15.16 0.15
N HIS A 229 15.74 -14.33 1.04
CA HIS A 229 16.92 -14.67 1.85
C HIS A 229 16.57 -15.57 3.03
N SER A 230 15.34 -15.46 3.55
CA SER A 230 14.80 -16.37 4.57
C SER A 230 13.99 -17.53 3.96
N ASN A 231 13.68 -18.52 4.79
CA ASN A 231 12.56 -19.43 4.60
C ASN A 231 11.21 -18.68 4.72
N ILE A 232 10.15 -19.35 4.28
CA ILE A 232 8.78 -18.83 4.26
C ILE A 232 8.03 -19.38 5.48
N SER A 233 7.74 -18.51 6.44
CA SER A 233 6.97 -18.88 7.62
C SER A 233 5.49 -18.58 7.40
N ILE A 234 4.60 -19.38 7.98
CA ILE A 234 3.17 -19.36 7.67
C ILE A 234 2.37 -19.01 8.93
N SER A 235 1.52 -18.00 8.81
CA SER A 235 0.39 -17.83 9.73
C SER A 235 -0.87 -18.37 9.09
N PHE A 236 -1.67 -19.13 9.84
CA PHE A 236 -2.97 -19.57 9.36
C PHE A 236 -3.99 -19.62 10.49
N ASP A 237 -5.25 -19.46 10.12
CA ASP A 237 -6.37 -19.52 11.04
C ASP A 237 -7.64 -19.97 10.30
N ILE A 238 -8.64 -20.44 11.05
CA ILE A 238 -9.96 -20.81 10.52
C ILE A 238 -11.01 -19.86 11.04
N TRP A 239 -11.85 -19.42 10.12
CA TRP A 239 -13.02 -18.63 10.44
C TRP A 239 -14.28 -19.23 9.83
N THR A 240 -15.37 -19.23 10.59
CA THR A 240 -16.71 -19.51 10.06
C THR A 240 -17.34 -18.19 9.60
N SER A 241 -17.61 -18.08 8.29
CA SER A 241 -18.19 -16.89 7.69
C SER A 241 -19.65 -16.64 8.13
N PRO A 242 -20.22 -15.43 7.91
CA PRO A 242 -21.62 -15.15 8.22
C PRO A 242 -22.59 -16.05 7.44
N ASN A 243 -22.15 -16.57 6.29
CA ASN A 243 -22.90 -17.51 5.47
C ASN A 243 -22.60 -18.98 5.84
N TYR A 244 -22.04 -19.23 7.03
CA TYR A 244 -21.72 -20.55 7.58
C TYR A 244 -20.74 -21.38 6.74
N GLN A 245 -19.81 -20.74 6.04
CA GLN A 245 -18.71 -21.42 5.36
C GLN A 245 -17.47 -21.45 6.25
N ALA A 246 -16.83 -22.61 6.37
CA ALA A 246 -15.54 -22.74 7.02
C ALA A 246 -14.43 -22.28 6.06
N ILE A 247 -13.66 -21.28 6.46
CA ILE A 247 -12.66 -20.64 5.60
C ILE A 247 -11.31 -20.63 6.32
N LEU A 248 -10.28 -21.15 5.66
CA LEU A 248 -8.89 -21.10 6.08
C LEU A 248 -8.20 -19.89 5.43
N GLY A 249 -7.69 -18.99 6.26
CA GLY A 249 -6.79 -17.92 5.84
C GLY A 249 -5.34 -18.37 5.96
N CYS A 250 -4.51 -18.11 4.95
CA CYS A 250 -3.09 -18.43 4.95
C CYS A 250 -2.25 -17.20 4.57
N VAL A 251 -1.27 -16.86 5.41
CA VAL A 251 -0.40 -15.69 5.28
C VAL A 251 1.05 -16.14 5.35
N ALA A 252 1.90 -15.65 4.47
CA ALA A 252 3.34 -15.89 4.45
C ALA A 252 4.12 -14.71 5.03
N HIS A 253 5.17 -15.02 5.79
CA HIS A 253 6.11 -14.10 6.38
C HIS A 253 7.54 -14.48 5.97
N PHE A 254 8.28 -13.56 5.39
CA PHE A 254 9.65 -13.80 4.90
C PHE A 254 10.43 -12.50 4.72
N ILE A 255 11.77 -12.60 4.67
CA ILE A 255 12.65 -11.51 4.25
C ILE A 255 13.04 -11.72 2.79
N ASN A 256 12.68 -10.75 1.94
CA ASN A 256 13.05 -10.81 0.53
C ASN A 256 14.53 -10.48 0.30
N ARG A 257 14.99 -10.59 -0.94
CA ARG A 257 16.40 -10.32 -1.32
C ARG A 257 16.88 -8.90 -0.98
N SER A 258 15.97 -7.93 -0.87
CA SER A 258 16.31 -6.54 -0.54
C SER A 258 16.38 -6.29 0.97
N GLY A 259 16.33 -7.32 1.82
CA GLY A 259 16.31 -7.15 3.27
C GLY A 259 14.98 -6.63 3.82
N LYS A 260 13.90 -6.64 3.03
CA LYS A 260 12.60 -6.14 3.48
C LYS A 260 11.75 -7.27 4.04
N ARG A 261 11.20 -7.07 5.24
CA ARG A 261 10.18 -7.96 5.80
C ARG A 261 8.89 -7.90 4.97
N ARG A 262 8.45 -9.06 4.52
CA ARG A 262 7.23 -9.26 3.73
C ARG A 262 6.22 -10.00 4.58
N THR A 263 4.97 -9.57 4.49
CA THR A 263 3.80 -10.25 5.06
C THR A 263 2.71 -10.23 4.02
N VAL A 264 2.35 -11.40 3.50
CA VAL A 264 1.59 -11.55 2.26
C VAL A 264 0.49 -12.58 2.47
N VAL A 265 -0.76 -12.19 2.23
CA VAL A 265 -1.88 -13.13 2.18
C VAL A 265 -1.68 -14.04 0.97
N LEU A 266 -1.54 -15.35 1.19
CA LEU A 266 -1.43 -16.33 0.12
C LEU A 266 -2.81 -16.81 -0.33
N ALA A 267 -3.69 -17.12 0.61
CA ALA A 267 -4.95 -17.75 0.27
C ALA A 267 -6.04 -17.48 1.30
N LEU A 268 -7.27 -17.60 0.82
CA LEU A 268 -8.49 -17.66 1.60
C LEU A 268 -9.33 -18.78 1.00
N ARG A 269 -9.25 -19.99 1.56
CA ARG A 269 -9.80 -21.24 0.96
C ARG A 269 -10.93 -21.79 1.79
N GLU A 270 -11.94 -22.35 1.15
CA GLU A 270 -13.00 -23.08 1.84
C GLU A 270 -12.47 -24.43 2.34
N LEU A 271 -12.72 -24.74 3.61
CA LEU A 271 -12.41 -26.02 4.23
C LEU A 271 -13.62 -26.94 4.08
N VAL A 272 -13.46 -28.05 3.36
CA VAL A 272 -14.52 -29.04 3.17
C VAL A 272 -14.42 -30.12 4.24
N GLY A 273 -15.52 -30.36 4.96
CA GLY A 273 -15.59 -31.36 6.03
C GLY A 273 -15.39 -30.78 7.43
N GLU A 274 -15.00 -31.63 8.37
CA GLU A 274 -14.76 -31.22 9.77
C GLU A 274 -13.54 -30.30 9.88
N HIS A 275 -13.50 -29.46 10.93
CA HIS A 275 -12.35 -28.61 11.26
C HIS A 275 -11.20 -29.42 11.90
N SER A 276 -10.78 -30.49 11.21
CA SER A 276 -9.74 -31.41 11.67
C SER A 276 -8.35 -30.96 11.21
N GLY A 277 -7.31 -31.47 11.88
CA GLY A 277 -5.92 -31.19 11.51
C GLY A 277 -5.55 -31.68 10.12
N GLU A 278 -6.13 -32.81 9.71
CA GLU A 278 -5.94 -33.48 8.43
C GLU A 278 -6.48 -32.63 7.27
N ASN A 279 -7.72 -32.15 7.40
CA ASN A 279 -8.33 -31.32 6.35
C ASN A 279 -7.59 -29.98 6.20
N MET A 280 -7.14 -29.39 7.31
CA MET A 280 -6.30 -28.19 7.28
C MET A 280 -4.97 -28.45 6.57
N ALA A 281 -4.32 -29.57 6.87
CA ALA A 281 -3.03 -29.92 6.29
C ALA A 281 -3.12 -30.09 4.77
N ASP A 282 -4.17 -30.74 4.27
CA ASP A 282 -4.43 -30.92 2.83
C ASP A 282 -4.55 -29.57 2.11
N VAL A 283 -5.35 -28.65 2.65
CA VAL A 283 -5.52 -27.30 2.08
C VAL A 283 -4.18 -26.53 2.08
N LEU A 284 -3.41 -26.58 3.17
CA LEU A 284 -2.11 -25.91 3.24
C LEU A 284 -1.10 -26.48 2.24
N LEU A 285 -1.03 -27.81 2.09
CA LEU A 285 -0.14 -28.46 1.12
C LEU A 285 -0.48 -28.04 -0.32
N HIS A 286 -1.77 -27.96 -0.66
CA HIS A 286 -2.20 -27.43 -1.94
C HIS A 286 -1.81 -25.95 -2.14
N ILE A 287 -1.94 -25.11 -1.11
CA ILE A 287 -1.48 -23.71 -1.18
C ILE A 287 0.03 -23.66 -1.41
N PHE A 288 0.83 -24.50 -0.75
CA PHE A 288 2.29 -24.46 -0.91
C PHE A 288 2.74 -24.91 -2.30
N ASP A 289 2.06 -25.90 -2.89
CA ASP A 289 2.27 -26.32 -4.27
C ASP A 289 1.85 -25.22 -5.26
N ASP A 290 0.68 -24.60 -5.03
CA ASP A 290 0.18 -23.45 -5.78
C ASP A 290 1.17 -22.28 -5.83
N TYR A 291 2.02 -22.11 -4.82
CA TYR A 291 3.06 -21.08 -4.79
C TYR A 291 4.47 -21.63 -5.06
N GLY A 292 4.63 -22.94 -5.25
CA GLY A 292 5.92 -23.61 -5.46
C GLY A 292 6.86 -23.56 -4.24
N ILE A 293 6.34 -23.29 -3.04
CA ILE A 293 7.15 -23.01 -1.83
C ILE A 293 7.31 -24.21 -0.90
N SER A 294 6.82 -25.40 -1.27
CA SER A 294 6.84 -26.63 -0.46
C SER A 294 8.21 -26.95 0.16
N GLY A 295 9.31 -26.67 -0.53
CA GLY A 295 10.67 -26.90 -0.03
C GLY A 295 11.24 -25.81 0.89
N ARG A 296 10.52 -24.70 1.11
CA ARG A 296 11.01 -23.50 1.79
C ARG A 296 10.23 -23.14 3.06
N ILE A 297 9.33 -23.99 3.53
CA ILE A 297 8.50 -23.73 4.69
C ILE A 297 9.33 -23.77 5.99
N GLY A 298 9.28 -22.68 6.76
CA GLY A 298 10.05 -22.48 7.98
C GLY A 298 9.26 -22.81 9.25
N TYR A 299 8.53 -21.82 9.78
CA TYR A 299 7.76 -21.91 11.02
C TYR A 299 6.28 -21.66 10.79
N PHE A 300 5.46 -22.06 11.77
CA PHE A 300 4.01 -21.88 11.75
C PHE A 300 3.53 -21.08 12.97
N MET A 301 2.90 -19.94 12.73
CA MET A 301 2.26 -19.11 13.75
C MET A 301 0.74 -19.31 13.69
N ALA A 302 0.17 -19.90 14.73
CA ALA A 302 -1.26 -20.18 14.77
C ALA A 302 -1.80 -20.06 16.20
N ASP A 303 -3.13 -19.96 16.32
CA ASP A 303 -3.84 -19.95 17.60
C ASP A 303 -3.56 -21.23 18.42
N ASN A 304 -3.95 -21.28 19.69
CA ASN A 304 -3.56 -22.40 20.57
C ASN A 304 -4.50 -23.62 20.51
N ALA A 305 -5.30 -23.78 19.44
CA ALA A 305 -6.11 -24.98 19.22
C ALA A 305 -5.22 -26.23 19.01
N SER A 306 -5.65 -27.35 19.58
CA SER A 306 -4.92 -28.63 19.47
C SER A 306 -4.93 -29.21 18.05
N SER A 307 -5.95 -28.89 17.25
CA SER A 307 -6.04 -29.27 15.83
C SER A 307 -4.89 -28.70 15.00
N ASN A 308 -4.39 -27.51 15.35
CA ASN A 308 -3.24 -26.89 14.68
C ASN A 308 -1.95 -27.69 14.90
N ASP A 309 -1.77 -28.28 16.09
CA ASP A 309 -0.59 -29.11 16.38
C ASP A 309 -0.58 -30.38 15.50
N ALA A 310 -1.75 -31.01 15.30
CA ALA A 310 -1.90 -32.13 14.38
C ALA A 310 -1.69 -31.73 12.91
N CYS A 311 -2.29 -30.61 12.48
CA CYS A 311 -2.12 -30.06 11.14
C CYS A 311 -0.65 -29.83 10.79
N ILE A 312 0.08 -29.13 11.66
CA ILE A 312 1.48 -28.77 11.41
C ILE A 312 2.38 -30.00 11.38
N ASP A 313 2.15 -30.99 12.24
CA ASP A 313 2.90 -32.26 12.20
C ASP A 313 2.66 -33.02 10.88
N LEU A 314 1.42 -33.07 10.38
CA LEU A 314 1.08 -33.70 9.09
C LEU A 314 1.71 -32.98 7.91
N VAL A 315 1.61 -31.65 7.86
CA VAL A 315 2.24 -30.82 6.83
C VAL A 315 3.75 -31.05 6.79
N LEU A 316 4.42 -30.96 7.95
CA LEU A 316 5.88 -31.10 8.00
C LEU A 316 6.35 -32.53 7.68
N LYS A 317 5.56 -33.57 8.01
CA LYS A 317 5.85 -34.94 7.57
C LYS A 317 5.77 -35.10 6.05
N ALA A 318 4.78 -34.45 5.43
CA ALA A 318 4.61 -34.49 3.98
C ALA A 318 5.72 -33.73 3.24
N LEU A 319 6.11 -32.56 3.74
CA LEU A 319 7.14 -31.71 3.12
C LEU A 319 8.57 -32.20 3.39
N TYR A 320 8.84 -32.66 4.61
CA TYR A 320 10.19 -32.97 5.10
C TYR A 320 10.23 -34.36 5.74
N GLN A 321 10.25 -35.41 4.91
CA GLN A 321 10.18 -36.82 5.33
C GLN A 321 11.25 -37.21 6.37
N ASN A 322 12.43 -36.58 6.32
CA ASN A 322 13.56 -36.86 7.23
C ASN A 322 13.55 -35.97 8.49
N MET A 323 12.59 -35.06 8.66
CA MET A 323 12.53 -34.18 9.83
C MET A 323 12.05 -34.96 11.06
N SER A 324 12.87 -35.00 12.11
CA SER A 324 12.53 -35.67 13.37
C SER A 324 11.29 -35.06 14.05
N ARG A 325 10.61 -35.82 14.92
CA ARG A 325 9.49 -35.28 15.72
C ARG A 325 9.92 -34.07 16.56
N LYS A 326 11.13 -34.10 17.11
CA LYS A 326 11.72 -32.99 17.88
C LYS A 326 11.76 -31.72 17.04
N HIS A 327 12.30 -31.80 15.82
CA HIS A 327 12.37 -30.66 14.90
C HIS A 327 10.99 -30.17 14.46
N ARG A 328 10.02 -31.07 14.24
CA ARG A 328 8.65 -30.66 13.86
C ARG A 328 7.94 -29.88 14.96
N VAL A 329 8.07 -30.30 16.23
CA VAL A 329 7.53 -29.56 17.38
C VAL A 329 8.15 -28.16 17.47
N ARG A 330 9.46 -28.02 17.22
CA ARG A 330 10.16 -26.73 17.19
C ARG A 330 9.66 -25.75 16.14
N ARG A 331 8.93 -26.20 15.10
CA ARG A 331 8.38 -25.32 14.05
C ARG A 331 7.06 -24.66 14.45
N ARG A 332 6.49 -25.02 15.60
CA ARG A 332 5.21 -24.51 16.10
C ARG A 332 5.41 -23.28 17.00
N LEU A 333 4.91 -22.13 16.56
CA LEU A 333 4.88 -20.88 17.34
C LEU A 333 3.46 -20.58 17.81
N ARG A 334 3.32 -20.05 19.01
CA ARG A 334 2.04 -19.74 19.66
C ARG A 334 1.67 -18.27 19.46
N CYS A 335 0.47 -18.01 18.96
CA CYS A 335 -0.02 -16.65 18.73
C CYS A 335 -0.18 -15.88 20.05
N PHE A 336 0.56 -14.78 20.22
CA PHE A 336 0.54 -13.95 21.41
C PHE A 336 -0.86 -13.38 21.70
N GLY A 337 -1.55 -12.83 20.71
CA GLY A 337 -2.91 -12.30 20.89
C GLY A 337 -3.91 -13.35 21.38
N HIS A 338 -3.74 -14.60 20.96
CA HIS A 338 -4.56 -15.70 21.47
C HIS A 338 -4.21 -16.04 22.93
N ILE A 339 -2.93 -15.96 23.32
CA ILE A 339 -2.49 -16.11 24.72
C ILE A 339 -3.14 -15.03 25.59
N VAL A 340 -3.05 -13.76 25.18
CA VAL A 340 -3.69 -12.63 25.88
C VAL A 340 -5.19 -12.84 26.01
N ASN A 341 -5.87 -13.26 24.94
CA ASN A 341 -7.30 -13.58 25.00
C ASN A 341 -7.60 -14.68 26.03
N LEU A 342 -6.78 -15.72 26.13
CA LEU A 342 -6.98 -16.77 27.13
C LEU A 342 -6.75 -16.29 28.56
N CYS A 343 -5.77 -15.40 28.79
CA CYS A 343 -5.52 -14.78 30.09
C CYS A 343 -6.67 -13.84 30.49
N ALA A 344 -7.12 -12.97 29.58
CA ALA A 344 -8.24 -12.06 29.83
C ALA A 344 -9.56 -12.82 30.05
N GLN A 345 -9.82 -13.90 29.30
CA GLN A 345 -10.98 -14.76 29.55
C GLN A 345 -10.88 -15.48 30.91
N ALA A 346 -9.68 -15.93 31.30
CA ALA A 346 -9.44 -16.51 32.62
C ALA A 346 -9.70 -15.51 33.74
N PHE A 347 -9.32 -14.24 33.55
CA PHE A 347 -9.62 -13.16 34.48
C PHE A 347 -11.14 -12.90 34.57
N ILE A 348 -11.83 -12.73 33.44
CA ILE A 348 -13.26 -12.42 33.41
C ILE A 348 -14.13 -13.56 33.96
N MET A 349 -13.81 -14.81 33.60
CA MET A 349 -14.67 -15.97 33.85
C MET A 349 -14.22 -16.81 35.06
N GLY A 350 -13.01 -16.60 35.59
CA GLY A 350 -12.42 -17.37 36.68
C GLY A 350 -11.98 -18.79 36.28
N LYS A 351 -11.85 -19.69 37.27
CA LYS A 351 -11.25 -21.05 37.12
C LYS A 351 -11.82 -21.90 35.97
N ASP A 352 -13.12 -21.80 35.69
CA ASP A 352 -13.82 -22.57 34.64
C ASP A 352 -14.01 -21.80 33.31
N ALA A 353 -13.13 -20.85 33.00
CA ALA A 353 -13.28 -19.96 31.84
C ALA A 353 -13.55 -20.70 30.52
N SER A 354 -12.75 -21.72 30.19
CA SER A 354 -12.91 -22.43 28.90
C SER A 354 -14.26 -23.14 28.78
N LYS A 355 -14.73 -23.79 29.86
CA LYS A 355 -16.05 -24.44 29.89
C LYS A 355 -17.17 -23.42 29.76
N THR A 356 -17.05 -22.32 30.50
CA THR A 356 -18.03 -21.23 30.51
C THR A 356 -18.16 -20.59 29.13
N CYS A 357 -17.04 -20.28 28.46
CA CYS A 357 -17.05 -19.73 27.11
C CYS A 357 -17.72 -20.70 26.13
N LYS A 358 -17.46 -22.01 26.23
CA LYS A 358 -18.12 -23.03 25.39
C LYS A 358 -19.63 -23.11 25.64
N ASP A 359 -20.05 -23.10 26.91
CA ASP A 359 -21.47 -23.14 27.28
C ASP A 359 -22.21 -21.88 26.77
N LEU A 360 -21.57 -20.71 26.88
CA LEU A 360 -22.08 -19.45 26.34
C LEU A 360 -22.18 -19.51 24.81
N ASP A 361 -21.13 -19.93 24.12
CA ASP A 361 -21.13 -20.03 22.65
C ASP A 361 -22.20 -21.00 22.14
N SER A 362 -22.43 -22.13 22.82
CA SER A 362 -23.52 -23.05 22.51
C SER A 362 -24.88 -22.36 22.63
N ALA A 363 -25.13 -21.71 23.78
CA ALA A 363 -26.38 -21.01 24.03
C ALA A 363 -26.62 -19.86 23.03
N TYR A 364 -25.56 -19.16 22.60
CA TYR A 364 -25.62 -18.15 21.55
C TYR A 364 -26.01 -18.71 20.18
N ARG A 365 -25.47 -19.87 19.79
CA ARG A 365 -25.83 -20.54 18.53
C ARG A 365 -27.26 -21.06 18.55
N GLU A 366 -27.71 -21.57 19.69
CA GLU A 366 -29.07 -22.07 19.92
C GLU A 366 -30.11 -20.93 19.99
N GLY A 367 -29.67 -19.69 20.21
CA GLY A 367 -30.57 -18.56 20.45
C GLY A 367 -31.27 -18.61 21.81
N ASP A 368 -30.77 -19.41 22.76
CA ASP A 368 -31.35 -19.59 24.09
C ASP A 368 -30.95 -18.43 25.03
N TYR A 369 -31.71 -17.35 24.93
CA TYR A 369 -31.47 -16.13 25.72
C TYR A 369 -31.68 -16.31 27.22
N THR A 370 -32.48 -17.29 27.64
CA THR A 370 -32.68 -17.61 29.05
C THR A 370 -31.43 -18.24 29.63
N ARG A 371 -30.86 -19.23 28.92
CA ARG A 371 -29.60 -19.87 29.29
C ARG A 371 -28.43 -18.89 29.30
N ILE A 372 -28.34 -17.99 28.31
CA ILE A 372 -27.33 -16.92 28.28
C ILE A 372 -27.45 -16.03 29.53
N ARG A 373 -28.67 -15.57 29.84
CA ARG A 373 -28.95 -14.70 31.00
C ARG A 373 -28.51 -15.36 32.30
N GLU A 374 -28.85 -16.63 32.50
CA GLU A 374 -28.51 -17.40 33.70
C GLU A 374 -27.01 -17.70 33.81
N LEU A 375 -26.32 -17.95 32.70
CA LEU A 375 -24.85 -18.12 32.70
C LEU A 375 -24.14 -16.83 33.10
N TRP A 376 -24.59 -15.68 32.61
CA TRP A 376 -24.03 -14.38 32.99
C TRP A 376 -24.41 -13.95 34.39
N LYS A 377 -25.62 -14.24 34.87
CA LYS A 377 -26.05 -13.92 36.23
C LYS A 377 -25.11 -14.48 37.31
N LYS A 378 -24.42 -15.57 37.03
CA LYS A 378 -23.41 -16.20 37.91
C LYS A 378 -22.05 -15.47 37.95
N ARG A 379 -21.89 -14.35 37.23
CA ARG A 379 -20.61 -13.64 37.01
C ARG A 379 -20.57 -12.25 37.65
N GLY A 380 -21.20 -12.07 38.81
CA GLY A 380 -21.07 -10.82 39.59
C GLY A 380 -21.53 -9.57 38.82
N ALA A 381 -20.80 -8.46 38.99
CA ALA A 381 -21.17 -7.18 38.39
C ALA A 381 -21.11 -7.19 36.86
N ILE A 382 -20.07 -7.80 36.27
CA ILE A 382 -19.93 -7.88 34.81
C ILE A 382 -21.09 -8.64 34.15
N GLY A 383 -21.58 -9.69 34.80
CA GLY A 383 -22.75 -10.43 34.33
C GLY A 383 -24.06 -9.64 34.35
N ARG A 384 -24.28 -8.88 35.42
CA ARG A 384 -25.43 -7.97 35.52
C ARG A 384 -25.37 -6.87 34.46
N LEU A 385 -24.19 -6.27 34.28
CA LEU A 385 -23.97 -5.26 33.24
C LEU A 385 -24.27 -5.84 31.85
N HIS A 386 -23.74 -7.03 31.54
CA HIS A 386 -23.99 -7.70 30.26
C HIS A 386 -25.49 -7.86 29.98
N ASN A 387 -26.25 -8.35 30.98
CA ASN A 387 -27.69 -8.55 30.87
C ASN A 387 -28.45 -7.22 30.66
N ILE A 388 -28.11 -6.16 31.41
CA ILE A 388 -28.72 -4.84 31.28
C ILE A 388 -28.45 -4.23 29.90
N VAL A 389 -27.19 -4.23 29.45
CA VAL A 389 -26.80 -3.70 28.14
C VAL A 389 -27.51 -4.43 27.02
N ARG A 390 -27.55 -5.77 27.08
CA ARG A 390 -28.25 -6.60 26.10
C ARG A 390 -29.76 -6.29 26.08
N TYR A 391 -30.37 -6.15 27.26
CA TYR A 391 -31.77 -5.80 27.40
C TYR A 391 -32.07 -4.45 26.73
N ILE A 392 -31.33 -3.40 27.06
CA ILE A 392 -31.52 -2.07 26.45
C ILE A 392 -31.38 -2.13 24.93
N ARG A 393 -30.34 -2.79 24.42
CA ARG A 393 -30.03 -2.83 22.99
C ARG A 393 -30.97 -3.70 22.16
N ALA A 394 -31.67 -4.64 22.77
CA ALA A 394 -32.55 -5.57 22.08
C ALA A 394 -33.90 -4.97 21.62
N SER A 395 -34.26 -3.72 21.97
CA SER A 395 -35.47 -3.05 21.45
C SER A 395 -35.16 -1.64 20.95
N PRO A 396 -35.67 -1.24 19.76
CA PRO A 396 -35.62 0.14 19.31
C PRO A 396 -36.21 1.14 20.32
N GLN A 397 -37.33 0.78 20.97
CA GLN A 397 -38.00 1.62 21.96
C GLN A 397 -37.16 1.77 23.23
N ARG A 398 -36.56 0.69 23.74
CA ARG A 398 -35.64 0.76 24.89
C ARG A 398 -34.41 1.62 24.58
N ARG A 399 -33.84 1.49 23.37
CA ARG A 399 -32.72 2.34 22.93
C ARG A 399 -33.12 3.80 22.80
N GLN A 400 -34.31 4.09 22.26
CA GLN A 400 -34.84 5.44 22.18
C GLN A 400 -35.03 6.05 23.57
N PHE A 401 -35.63 5.30 24.50
CA PHE A 401 -35.79 5.75 25.89
C PHE A 401 -34.44 6.01 26.58
N PHE A 402 -33.47 5.10 26.42
CA PHE A 402 -32.12 5.31 26.95
C PHE A 402 -31.45 6.58 26.37
N ARG A 403 -31.68 6.91 25.10
CA ARG A 403 -31.19 8.16 24.48
C ARG A 403 -31.88 9.42 25.03
N SER A 404 -33.15 9.34 25.41
CA SER A 404 -33.88 10.49 25.93
C SER A 404 -33.47 10.86 27.36
N ILE A 405 -32.83 9.97 28.09
CA ILE A 405 -32.28 10.27 29.42
C ILE A 405 -31.08 11.20 29.23
N GLN A 406 -31.18 12.38 29.82
CA GLN A 406 -30.11 13.39 29.93
C GLN A 406 -29.70 13.50 31.39
N ILE A 407 -28.40 13.69 31.64
CA ILE A 407 -27.86 13.87 32.99
C ILE A 407 -27.14 15.21 33.11
N SER A 408 -26.83 15.61 34.33
CA SER A 408 -26.08 16.84 34.64
C SER A 408 -24.70 16.50 35.21
N GLY A 409 -23.73 17.42 35.10
CA GLY A 409 -22.37 17.21 35.61
C GLY A 409 -21.41 16.67 34.55
N ASP A 410 -20.25 16.17 34.99
CA ASP A 410 -19.13 15.83 34.09
C ASP A 410 -19.46 14.72 33.09
N LEU A 411 -20.31 13.77 33.47
CA LEU A 411 -20.72 12.67 32.59
C LEU A 411 -21.72 13.08 31.50
N ALA A 412 -22.31 14.28 31.58
CA ALA A 412 -23.23 14.80 30.55
C ALA A 412 -22.55 14.95 29.18
N ALA A 413 -21.22 15.06 29.14
CA ALA A 413 -20.45 15.06 27.89
C ALA A 413 -20.62 13.77 27.07
N PHE A 414 -21.07 12.68 27.71
CA PHE A 414 -21.33 11.39 27.09
C PHE A 414 -22.81 11.17 26.75
N ASP A 415 -23.65 12.19 26.89
CA ASP A 415 -25.06 12.11 26.51
C ASP A 415 -25.22 11.86 25.01
N GLY A 416 -26.26 11.10 24.66
CA GLY A 416 -26.49 10.65 23.28
C GLY A 416 -25.61 9.48 22.84
N LEU A 417 -24.55 9.13 23.58
CA LEU A 417 -23.77 7.92 23.31
C LEU A 417 -24.60 6.65 23.58
N GLU A 418 -24.44 5.67 22.69
CA GLU A 418 -25.01 4.33 22.81
C GLU A 418 -24.14 3.40 23.67
N LEU A 419 -24.77 2.43 24.32
CA LEU A 419 -24.07 1.35 25.03
C LEU A 419 -23.35 0.44 24.05
N VAL A 420 -22.17 -0.05 24.40
CA VAL A 420 -21.42 -1.04 23.61
C VAL A 420 -21.80 -2.43 24.12
N GLN A 421 -22.21 -3.33 23.22
CA GLN A 421 -22.55 -4.71 23.58
C GLN A 421 -21.31 -5.60 23.52
N SER A 422 -21.03 -6.29 24.62
CA SER A 422 -19.99 -7.32 24.64
C SER A 422 -20.41 -8.58 23.88
N GLN A 423 -19.42 -9.22 23.24
CA GLN A 423 -19.55 -10.42 22.42
C GLN A 423 -18.76 -11.57 23.07
N SER A 424 -19.34 -12.77 23.11
CA SER A 424 -18.74 -13.92 23.82
C SER A 424 -17.34 -14.29 23.36
N THR A 425 -17.08 -14.14 22.05
CA THR A 425 -15.90 -14.68 21.38
C THR A 425 -14.67 -13.78 21.43
N ARG A 426 -14.78 -12.51 21.87
CA ARG A 426 -13.65 -11.56 21.89
C ARG A 426 -13.62 -10.74 23.16
N TRP A 427 -12.57 -10.95 23.96
CA TRP A 427 -12.44 -10.34 25.28
C TRP A 427 -12.42 -8.79 25.24
N ASN A 428 -11.83 -8.18 24.20
CA ASN A 428 -11.79 -6.73 23.97
C ASN A 428 -13.17 -6.06 24.02
N SER A 429 -14.21 -6.78 23.63
CA SER A 429 -15.58 -6.25 23.65
C SER A 429 -16.12 -6.04 25.07
N TYR A 430 -15.61 -6.76 26.07
CA TYR A 430 -15.94 -6.52 27.48
C TYR A 430 -15.25 -5.26 28.00
N PHE A 431 -13.95 -5.09 27.72
CA PHE A 431 -13.23 -3.86 28.07
C PHE A 431 -13.96 -2.61 27.57
N LEU A 432 -14.28 -2.57 26.27
CA LEU A 432 -15.02 -1.47 25.65
C LEU A 432 -16.45 -1.31 26.22
N SER A 433 -17.13 -2.42 26.53
CA SER A 433 -18.47 -2.40 27.12
C SER A 433 -18.46 -1.82 28.52
N ILE A 434 -17.46 -2.15 29.35
CA ILE A 434 -17.34 -1.64 30.72
C ILE A 434 -16.95 -0.18 30.69
N GLY A 435 -15.94 0.21 29.90
CA GLY A 435 -15.51 1.61 29.78
C GLY A 435 -16.65 2.50 29.30
N ARG A 436 -17.43 2.05 28.30
CA ARG A 436 -18.66 2.77 27.89
C ARG A 436 -19.67 2.85 29.02
N ALA A 437 -19.90 1.77 29.77
CA ALA A 437 -20.88 1.75 30.86
C ALA A 437 -20.50 2.69 32.01
N LEU A 438 -19.20 2.81 32.34
CA LEU A 438 -18.71 3.75 33.34
C LEU A 438 -18.97 5.20 32.91
N ASN A 439 -18.73 5.53 31.64
CA ASN A 439 -19.00 6.87 31.09
C ASN A 439 -20.49 7.25 31.07
N VAL A 440 -21.41 6.27 31.06
CA VAL A 440 -22.87 6.51 31.05
C VAL A 440 -23.58 5.90 32.26
N LYS A 441 -22.85 5.71 33.37
CA LYS A 441 -23.31 5.01 34.58
C LYS A 441 -24.62 5.56 35.11
N GLU A 442 -24.73 6.89 35.26
CA GLU A 442 -25.94 7.54 35.78
C GLU A 442 -27.14 7.31 34.85
N ARG A 443 -26.94 7.35 33.52
CA ARG A 443 -28.01 7.06 32.55
C ARG A 443 -28.48 5.61 32.63
N ILE A 444 -27.59 4.66 32.90
CA ILE A 444 -27.96 3.26 33.11
C ILE A 444 -28.80 3.11 34.39
N GLN A 445 -28.43 3.81 35.46
CA GLN A 445 -29.19 3.79 36.72
C GLN A 445 -30.58 4.40 36.54
N LEU A 446 -30.67 5.58 35.92
CA LEU A 446 -31.94 6.23 35.61
C LEU A 446 -32.81 5.38 34.67
N PHE A 447 -32.22 4.67 33.72
CA PHE A 447 -32.95 3.74 32.87
C PHE A 447 -33.61 2.64 33.72
N CYS A 448 -32.85 2.02 34.63
CA CYS A 448 -33.38 0.99 35.52
C CYS A 448 -34.47 1.52 36.46
N ASP A 449 -34.42 2.79 36.84
CA ASP A 449 -35.39 3.41 37.76
C ASP A 449 -36.67 3.89 37.05
N GLN A 450 -36.55 4.41 35.83
CA GLN A 450 -37.66 5.07 35.13
C GLN A 450 -38.35 4.18 34.10
N TYR A 451 -37.69 3.15 33.56
CA TYR A 451 -38.28 2.29 32.55
C TYR A 451 -39.13 1.19 33.20
N GLU A 452 -40.41 1.10 32.84
CA GLU A 452 -41.30 0.02 33.31
C GLU A 452 -41.24 -1.20 32.36
N PRO A 453 -40.63 -2.33 32.77
CA PRO A 453 -40.55 -3.52 31.92
C PRO A 453 -41.84 -4.35 31.99
N PRO A 454 -42.15 -5.13 30.93
CA PRO A 454 -43.17 -6.18 30.99
C PRO A 454 -42.91 -7.15 32.15
N ARG A 455 -43.95 -7.80 32.68
CA ARG A 455 -43.83 -8.73 33.84
C ARG A 455 -42.78 -9.83 33.64
N SER A 456 -42.57 -10.29 32.41
CA SER A 456 -41.60 -11.33 32.05
C SER A 456 -40.14 -10.91 32.16
N ASP A 457 -39.84 -9.61 32.23
CA ASP A 457 -38.47 -9.06 32.18
C ASP A 457 -38.12 -8.18 33.39
N ARG A 458 -38.97 -8.14 34.42
CA ARG A 458 -38.71 -7.38 35.65
C ARG A 458 -37.42 -7.83 36.35
N ASP A 459 -37.13 -9.12 36.29
CA ASP A 459 -35.94 -9.74 36.88
C ASP A 459 -34.61 -9.18 36.35
N VAL A 460 -34.59 -8.59 35.15
CA VAL A 460 -33.37 -8.02 34.55
C VAL A 460 -33.04 -6.65 35.13
N LEU A 461 -34.07 -5.80 35.34
CA LEU A 461 -33.87 -4.45 35.90
C LEU A 461 -33.78 -4.47 37.43
N GLU A 462 -34.37 -5.48 38.07
CA GLU A 462 -34.14 -5.78 39.49
C GLU A 462 -32.67 -6.15 39.81
N GLN A 463 -31.88 -6.50 38.79
CA GLN A 463 -30.43 -6.74 38.89
C GLN A 463 -29.58 -5.48 38.75
N ARG A 464 -30.14 -4.28 38.98
CA ARG A 464 -29.39 -3.02 38.93
C ARG A 464 -28.09 -3.09 39.74
N LEU A 465 -27.05 -2.45 39.20
CA LEU A 465 -25.72 -2.38 39.82
C LEU A 465 -25.75 -1.41 41.00
N ASN A 466 -25.34 -1.89 42.18
CA ASN A 466 -25.15 -1.05 43.36
C ASN A 466 -23.79 -0.31 43.31
N PRO A 467 -23.52 0.69 44.17
CA PRO A 467 -22.26 1.44 44.15
C PRO A 467 -21.00 0.57 44.20
N ARG A 468 -20.99 -0.52 44.97
CA ARG A 468 -19.84 -1.45 45.07
C ARG A 468 -19.60 -2.20 43.77
N GLN A 469 -20.67 -2.66 43.13
CA GLN A 469 -20.58 -3.37 41.85
C GLN A 469 -20.10 -2.46 40.72
N TRP A 470 -20.35 -1.15 40.81
CA TRP A 470 -19.75 -0.19 39.90
C TRP A 470 -18.25 0.00 40.15
N ASP A 471 -17.81 -0.08 41.39
CA ASP A 471 -16.40 -0.04 41.77
C ASP A 471 -15.65 -1.31 41.31
N GLU A 472 -16.27 -2.48 41.49
CA GLU A 472 -15.83 -3.77 40.93
C GLU A 472 -15.63 -3.67 39.41
N LEU A 473 -16.58 -3.05 38.69
CA LEU A 473 -16.45 -2.81 37.25
C LEU A 473 -15.30 -1.86 36.91
N GLY A 474 -15.01 -0.86 37.75
CA GLY A 474 -13.85 0.01 37.61
C GLY A 474 -12.55 -0.79 37.70
N HIS A 475 -12.39 -1.60 38.73
CA HIS A 475 -11.22 -2.49 38.87
C HIS A 475 -11.07 -3.51 37.74
N LEU A 476 -12.18 -4.07 37.27
CA LEU A 476 -12.17 -4.94 36.09
C LEU A 476 -11.73 -4.18 34.84
N HIS A 477 -12.19 -2.94 34.66
CA HIS A 477 -11.78 -2.11 33.52
C HIS A 477 -10.28 -1.83 33.54
N ASP A 478 -9.75 -1.36 34.68
CA ASP A 478 -8.32 -1.06 34.85
C ASP A 478 -7.46 -2.29 34.52
N GLN A 479 -7.85 -3.47 35.02
CA GLN A 479 -7.08 -4.69 34.72
C GLN A 479 -7.21 -5.15 33.26
N LEU A 480 -8.38 -4.92 32.65
CA LEU A 480 -8.59 -5.23 31.24
C LEU A 480 -7.81 -4.30 30.30
N GLU A 481 -7.48 -3.09 30.75
CA GLU A 481 -6.60 -2.16 30.05
C GLU A 481 -5.20 -2.74 29.87
N THR A 482 -4.62 -3.38 30.90
CA THR A 482 -3.32 -4.07 30.79
C THR A 482 -3.29 -5.12 29.67
N PHE A 483 -4.35 -5.94 29.56
CA PHE A 483 -4.45 -6.92 28.46
C PHE A 483 -4.62 -6.23 27.09
N TYR A 484 -5.22 -5.04 27.07
CA TYR A 484 -5.48 -4.28 25.85
C TYR A 484 -4.17 -3.69 25.33
N GLU A 485 -3.41 -3.07 26.23
CA GLU A 485 -2.05 -2.59 25.99
C GLU A 485 -1.15 -3.72 25.50
N ALA A 486 -1.15 -4.89 26.16
CA ALA A 486 -0.37 -6.05 25.71
C ALA A 486 -0.69 -6.44 24.25
N THR A 487 -1.98 -6.42 23.88
CA THR A 487 -2.43 -6.72 22.52
C THR A 487 -1.93 -5.66 21.54
N VAL A 488 -2.08 -4.37 21.86
CA VAL A 488 -1.65 -3.26 21.00
C VAL A 488 -0.14 -3.23 20.82
N MET A 489 0.63 -3.55 21.87
CA MET A 489 2.09 -3.65 21.85
C MET A 489 2.61 -4.79 20.95
N ASN A 490 1.76 -5.72 20.51
CA ASN A 490 2.20 -6.88 19.72
C ASN A 490 1.43 -7.07 18.41
N GLU A 491 0.43 -6.23 18.12
CA GLU A 491 -0.31 -6.28 16.86
C GLU A 491 0.39 -5.48 15.76
N GLY A 492 0.23 -5.92 14.51
CA GLY A 492 0.81 -5.24 13.35
C GLY A 492 2.20 -5.72 12.95
N ARG A 493 2.80 -4.94 12.03
CA ARG A 493 3.91 -5.41 11.19
C ARG A 493 5.28 -4.94 11.65
N GLN A 494 5.38 -4.22 12.76
CA GLN A 494 6.66 -3.71 13.27
C GLN A 494 7.31 -4.71 14.23
N TRP A 495 6.49 -5.34 15.07
CA TRP A 495 6.91 -6.30 16.09
C TRP A 495 7.39 -7.64 15.54
N THR A 496 8.40 -8.19 16.19
CA THR A 496 9.09 -9.43 15.85
C THR A 496 8.89 -10.47 16.95
N LEU A 497 9.34 -11.70 16.68
CA LEU A 497 9.32 -12.74 17.70
C LEU A 497 10.21 -12.43 18.91
N ALA A 498 11.20 -11.52 18.78
CA ALA A 498 12.05 -11.11 19.90
C ALA A 498 11.28 -10.37 21.00
N ASP A 499 10.20 -9.67 20.63
CA ASP A 499 9.37 -8.86 21.54
C ASP A 499 8.42 -9.72 22.40
N HIS A 500 8.26 -11.01 22.04
CA HIS A 500 7.29 -11.91 22.65
C HIS A 500 7.55 -12.14 24.15
N PHE A 501 8.78 -12.49 24.53
CA PHE A 501 9.10 -12.75 25.94
C PHE A 501 9.06 -11.48 26.78
N GLN A 502 9.58 -10.37 26.26
CA GLN A 502 9.52 -9.07 26.93
C GLN A 502 8.07 -8.67 27.25
N SER A 503 7.17 -8.83 26.28
CA SER A 503 5.76 -8.51 26.45
C SER A 503 5.04 -9.46 27.43
N LEU A 504 5.41 -10.75 27.44
CA LEU A 504 4.85 -11.70 28.41
C LEU A 504 5.38 -11.47 29.83
N ASP A 505 6.68 -11.21 30.00
CA ASP A 505 7.29 -10.90 31.30
C ASP A 505 6.59 -9.67 31.92
N TRP A 506 6.45 -8.58 31.14
CA TRP A 506 5.72 -7.39 31.56
C TRP A 506 4.26 -7.70 31.93
N LEU A 507 3.53 -8.41 31.06
CA LEU A 507 2.13 -8.75 31.33
C LEU A 507 1.98 -9.61 32.60
N MET A 508 2.90 -10.56 32.84
CA MET A 508 2.91 -11.38 34.05
C MET A 508 3.15 -10.54 35.30
N ASP A 509 4.07 -9.59 35.24
CA ASP A 509 4.35 -8.67 36.36
C ASP A 509 3.16 -7.77 36.67
N GLU A 510 2.49 -7.22 35.66
CA GLU A 510 1.30 -6.38 35.84
C GLU A 510 0.12 -7.17 36.43
N ILE A 511 -0.14 -8.40 35.94
CA ILE A 511 -1.17 -9.28 36.53
C ILE A 511 -0.82 -9.60 37.99
N HIS A 512 0.46 -9.82 38.29
CA HIS A 512 0.92 -10.11 39.65
C HIS A 512 0.79 -8.89 40.59
N LEU A 513 1.07 -7.68 40.10
CA LEU A 513 0.84 -6.43 40.83
C LEU A 513 -0.65 -6.23 41.14
N ALA A 514 -1.51 -6.48 40.15
CA ALA A 514 -2.95 -6.42 40.33
C ALA A 514 -3.46 -7.43 41.35
N ARG A 515 -2.95 -8.68 41.30
CA ARG A 515 -3.25 -9.71 42.30
C ARG A 515 -2.93 -9.21 43.71
N ARG A 516 -1.72 -8.68 43.94
CA ARG A 516 -1.30 -8.13 45.24
C ARG A 516 -2.17 -6.97 45.69
N LYS A 517 -2.54 -6.07 44.78
CA LYS A 517 -3.49 -4.97 45.06
C LYS A 517 -4.83 -5.51 45.54
N PHE A 518 -5.41 -6.50 44.86
CA PHE A 518 -6.70 -7.09 45.25
C PHE A 518 -6.61 -7.89 46.56
N GLU A 519 -5.50 -8.59 46.83
CA GLU A 519 -5.24 -9.24 48.12
C GLU A 519 -5.22 -8.22 49.28
N GLN A 520 -4.54 -7.09 49.09
CA GLN A 520 -4.50 -6.00 50.10
C GLN A 520 -5.88 -5.38 50.33
N LEU A 521 -6.63 -5.11 49.26
CA LEU A 521 -8.00 -4.59 49.36
C LEU A 521 -8.92 -5.57 50.10
N ALA A 522 -8.78 -6.87 49.86
CA ALA A 522 -9.50 -7.91 50.59
C ALA A 522 -9.14 -7.87 52.08
N GLU A 523 -7.85 -7.88 52.43
CA GLU A 523 -7.41 -7.80 53.83
C GLU A 523 -7.93 -6.56 54.56
N ASP A 524 -7.91 -5.40 53.92
CA ASP A 524 -8.42 -4.15 54.50
C ASP A 524 -9.94 -4.18 54.66
N ALA A 525 -10.67 -4.77 53.72
CA ALA A 525 -12.11 -5.03 53.86
C ALA A 525 -12.40 -5.96 55.04
N LEU A 526 -11.55 -6.98 55.25
CA LEU A 526 -11.66 -7.89 56.39
C LEU A 526 -11.38 -7.18 57.73
N ARG A 527 -10.40 -6.26 57.79
CA ARG A 527 -10.09 -5.47 58.99
C ARG A 527 -11.22 -4.50 59.38
N LYS A 528 -11.94 -3.97 58.40
CA LYS A 528 -13.10 -3.09 58.61
C LYS A 528 -14.36 -3.84 59.05
N ARG A 529 -14.31 -5.18 59.15
CA ARG A 529 -15.46 -6.03 59.47
C ARG A 529 -15.79 -5.99 60.98
N GLY A 530 -16.98 -5.48 61.31
CA GLY A 530 -17.51 -5.47 62.69
C GLY A 530 -18.09 -6.82 63.16
N PRO A 531 -18.33 -7.02 64.48
CA PRO A 531 -18.65 -8.32 65.09
C PRO A 531 -20.09 -8.84 64.84
N ASN A 532 -21.01 -8.01 64.37
CA ASN A 532 -22.36 -8.44 64.01
C ASN A 532 -22.46 -8.61 62.49
N ARG A 533 -22.65 -9.82 61.96
CA ARG A 533 -23.30 -9.92 60.64
C ARG A 533 -23.96 -11.24 60.26
N GLN A 534 -25.14 -11.04 59.66
CA GLN A 534 -25.99 -11.99 58.94
C GLN A 534 -25.92 -11.81 57.40
N ASP A 535 -25.07 -10.91 56.85
CA ASP A 535 -24.93 -10.75 55.39
C ASP A 535 -24.01 -11.83 54.80
N LYS A 536 -24.52 -12.55 53.79
CA LYS A 536 -23.87 -13.72 53.17
C LYS A 536 -22.86 -13.40 52.05
N HIS A 537 -22.64 -12.12 51.70
CA HIS A 537 -21.66 -11.67 50.70
C HIS A 537 -21.17 -10.26 51.08
N ASP A 538 -19.88 -10.09 51.35
CA ASP A 538 -19.29 -8.79 51.73
C ASP A 538 -18.13 -8.35 50.81
N GLU A 539 -17.63 -7.13 51.01
CA GLU A 539 -16.60 -6.48 50.18
C GLU A 539 -15.27 -7.28 50.15
N PHE A 540 -15.01 -8.10 51.17
CA PHE A 540 -13.89 -9.03 51.16
C PHE A 540 -14.07 -10.12 50.08
N ASP A 541 -15.28 -10.66 49.91
CA ASP A 541 -15.55 -11.69 48.90
C ASP A 541 -15.32 -11.18 47.46
N ASP A 542 -15.68 -9.92 47.19
CA ASP A 542 -15.53 -9.29 45.87
C ASP A 542 -14.04 -9.12 45.49
N TYR A 543 -13.22 -8.53 46.39
CA TYR A 543 -11.79 -8.36 46.15
C TYR A 543 -11.03 -9.70 46.16
N ASN A 544 -11.41 -10.63 47.03
CA ASN A 544 -10.82 -11.97 47.05
C ASN A 544 -11.14 -12.75 45.75
N TRP A 545 -12.33 -12.55 45.18
CA TRP A 545 -12.65 -13.09 43.86
C TRP A 545 -11.76 -12.47 42.77
N LEU A 546 -11.55 -11.15 42.76
CA LEU A 546 -10.65 -10.46 41.82
C LEU A 546 -9.20 -10.93 41.95
N ALA A 547 -8.70 -11.12 43.18
CA ALA A 547 -7.39 -11.69 43.44
C ALA A 547 -7.28 -13.12 42.89
N THR A 548 -8.30 -13.95 43.12
CA THR A 548 -8.35 -15.32 42.57
C THR A 548 -8.41 -15.31 41.04
N ALA A 549 -9.15 -14.37 40.44
CA ALA A 549 -9.23 -14.22 38.99
C ALA A 549 -7.88 -13.82 38.38
N ALA A 550 -7.17 -12.86 39.02
CA ALA A 550 -5.83 -12.45 38.62
C ALA A 550 -4.84 -13.63 38.70
N GLU A 551 -4.92 -14.44 39.77
CA GLU A 551 -4.10 -15.66 39.90
C GLU A 551 -4.33 -16.65 38.76
N VAL A 552 -5.59 -16.93 38.41
CA VAL A 552 -5.90 -17.86 37.31
C VAL A 552 -5.44 -17.31 35.97
N ALA A 553 -5.54 -15.99 35.75
CA ALA A 553 -5.00 -15.33 34.56
C ALA A 553 -3.46 -15.43 34.50
N TRP A 554 -2.79 -15.23 35.64
CA TRP A 554 -1.34 -15.35 35.77
C TRP A 554 -0.88 -16.78 35.46
N GLN A 555 -1.51 -17.80 36.05
CA GLN A 555 -1.24 -19.22 35.76
C GLN A 555 -1.45 -19.56 34.27
N LYS A 556 -2.43 -18.91 33.63
CA LYS A 556 -2.65 -19.05 32.19
C LYS A 556 -1.50 -18.47 31.39
N CYS A 557 -1.00 -17.31 31.78
CA CYS A 557 0.15 -16.66 31.16
C CYS A 557 1.40 -17.52 31.33
N GLU A 558 1.71 -17.95 32.55
CA GLU A 558 2.83 -18.84 32.88
C GLU A 558 2.82 -20.14 32.06
N LYS A 559 1.64 -20.77 31.91
CA LYS A 559 1.49 -21.95 31.06
C LYS A 559 2.00 -21.72 29.65
N TYR A 560 1.67 -20.58 29.03
CA TYR A 560 2.06 -20.29 27.65
C TYR A 560 3.47 -19.70 27.55
N TYR A 561 3.94 -19.02 28.59
CA TYR A 561 5.34 -18.67 28.76
C TYR A 561 6.22 -19.92 28.67
N ASN A 562 5.94 -20.94 29.49
CA ASN A 562 6.65 -22.21 29.47
C ASN A 562 6.45 -22.99 28.15
N LYS A 563 5.32 -22.81 27.48
CA LYS A 563 5.06 -23.46 26.18
C LYS A 563 5.93 -22.87 25.06
N ALA A 564 6.41 -21.64 25.20
CA ALA A 564 7.34 -21.04 24.23
C ALA A 564 8.68 -21.80 24.17
N ASP A 565 9.07 -22.49 25.25
CA ASP A 565 10.29 -23.33 25.32
C ASP A 565 10.29 -24.49 24.33
N GLU A 566 9.12 -24.92 23.84
CA GLU A 566 9.00 -25.94 22.81
C GLU A 566 9.68 -25.53 21.49
N SER A 567 9.87 -24.21 21.26
CA SER A 567 10.46 -23.65 20.07
C SER A 567 11.67 -22.76 20.38
N PRO A 568 12.91 -23.16 20.00
CA PRO A 568 14.09 -22.33 20.17
C PRO A 568 14.08 -21.05 19.31
N ALA A 569 13.11 -20.88 18.40
CA ALA A 569 13.00 -19.69 17.56
C ALA A 569 12.78 -18.41 18.38
N TYR A 570 12.04 -18.49 19.50
CA TYR A 570 11.83 -17.35 20.39
C TYR A 570 13.16 -16.85 20.96
N TYR A 571 14.00 -17.77 21.44
CA TYR A 571 15.33 -17.46 21.94
C TYR A 571 16.28 -17.01 20.84
N ALA A 572 16.23 -17.65 19.67
CA ALA A 572 17.08 -17.27 18.55
C ALA A 572 16.76 -15.85 18.04
N ALA A 573 15.50 -15.42 18.06
CA ALA A 573 15.11 -14.06 17.68
C ALA A 573 15.76 -13.00 18.59
N ILE A 574 15.87 -13.26 19.89
CA ILE A 574 16.56 -12.38 20.87
C ILE A 574 18.07 -12.49 20.69
N SER A 575 18.61 -13.72 20.73
CA SER A 575 20.05 -13.97 20.69
C SER A 575 20.72 -13.49 19.41
N LEU A 576 20.00 -13.52 18.27
CA LEU A 576 20.49 -13.05 16.97
C LEU A 576 20.15 -11.59 16.69
N ASN A 577 19.45 -10.88 17.58
CA ASN A 577 19.30 -9.44 17.47
C ASN A 577 20.58 -8.74 18.00
N PRO A 578 21.33 -8.00 17.17
CA PRO A 578 22.59 -7.35 17.56
C PRO A 578 22.48 -6.34 18.72
N SER A 579 21.30 -5.75 18.95
CA SER A 579 21.07 -4.82 20.07
C SER A 579 20.63 -5.52 21.37
N LEU A 580 20.35 -6.82 21.33
CA LEU A 580 19.92 -7.60 22.50
C LEU A 580 20.93 -8.69 22.87
N LYS A 581 21.15 -9.64 21.95
CA LYS A 581 21.95 -10.86 22.14
C LYS A 581 21.58 -11.63 23.42
N ASN A 582 22.48 -12.49 23.89
CA ASN A 582 22.32 -13.16 25.18
C ASN A 582 22.38 -12.19 26.38
N GLN A 583 22.86 -10.96 26.18
CA GLN A 583 22.95 -9.93 27.22
C GLN A 583 21.58 -9.59 27.80
N TRP A 584 20.55 -9.60 26.96
CA TRP A 584 19.17 -9.41 27.40
C TRP A 584 18.76 -10.40 28.49
N TYR A 585 19.06 -11.70 28.33
CA TYR A 585 18.76 -12.70 29.36
C TYR A 585 19.50 -12.38 30.67
N TYR A 586 20.77 -12.00 30.59
CA TYR A 586 21.57 -11.69 31.78
C TYR A 586 21.11 -10.42 32.49
N GLN A 587 20.47 -9.48 31.79
CA GLN A 587 19.93 -8.26 32.38
C GLN A 587 18.54 -8.48 32.99
N VAL A 588 17.62 -9.06 32.20
CA VAL A 588 16.21 -9.21 32.59
C VAL A 588 16.00 -10.37 33.56
N TRP A 589 16.78 -11.45 33.44
CA TRP A 589 16.61 -12.65 34.26
C TRP A 589 17.64 -12.78 35.40
N ASN A 590 18.38 -11.72 35.72
CA ASN A 590 19.47 -11.74 36.72
C ASN A 590 19.01 -11.97 38.18
N GLY A 591 17.73 -11.77 38.47
CA GLY A 591 17.23 -11.58 39.84
C GLY A 591 17.05 -12.83 40.72
N SER A 592 17.31 -14.05 40.23
CA SER A 592 17.06 -15.27 41.01
C SER A 592 17.85 -16.49 40.52
N ASP A 593 18.29 -17.35 41.45
CA ASP A 593 19.10 -18.54 41.12
C ASP A 593 18.36 -19.54 40.19
N TYR A 594 17.03 -19.60 40.23
CA TYR A 594 16.24 -20.47 39.34
C TYR A 594 16.28 -20.00 37.88
N LYS A 595 16.29 -18.68 37.63
CA LYS A 595 16.39 -18.14 36.27
C LYS A 595 17.77 -18.36 35.63
N ARG A 596 18.84 -18.58 36.42
CA ARG A 596 20.16 -18.93 35.88
C ARG A 596 20.13 -20.23 35.06
N ALA A 597 19.35 -21.22 35.49
CA ALA A 597 19.15 -22.46 34.75
C ALA A 597 18.40 -22.23 33.43
N TRP A 598 17.46 -21.28 33.40
CA TRP A 598 16.73 -20.90 32.19
C TRP A 598 17.64 -20.24 31.17
N ILE A 599 18.53 -19.35 31.59
CA ILE A 599 19.52 -18.72 30.70
C ILE A 599 20.40 -19.80 30.05
N GLN A 600 20.88 -20.77 30.83
CA GLN A 600 21.69 -21.88 30.30
C GLN A 600 20.90 -22.73 29.30
N ALA A 601 19.64 -23.05 29.60
CA ALA A 601 18.76 -23.79 28.71
C ALA A 601 18.49 -23.03 27.40
N ALA A 602 18.19 -21.73 27.47
CA ALA A 602 17.95 -20.87 26.31
C ALA A 602 19.18 -20.77 25.40
N VAL A 603 20.36 -20.44 25.97
CA VAL A 603 21.63 -20.35 25.22
C VAL A 603 21.98 -21.71 24.58
N GLY A 604 21.77 -22.80 25.33
CA GLY A 604 21.95 -24.16 24.83
C GLY A 604 21.01 -24.48 23.66
N ALA A 605 19.73 -24.13 23.77
CA ALA A 605 18.73 -24.37 22.74
C ALA A 605 19.00 -23.61 21.44
N VAL A 606 19.47 -22.36 21.51
CA VAL A 606 19.88 -21.58 20.32
C VAL A 606 21.13 -22.18 19.68
N LYS A 607 22.11 -22.58 20.48
CA LYS A 607 23.32 -23.23 19.96
C LYS A 607 23.00 -24.58 19.31
N GLU A 608 22.10 -25.35 19.91
CA GLU A 608 21.62 -26.61 19.34
C GLU A 608 20.93 -26.36 18.00
N LEU A 609 20.03 -25.38 17.92
CA LEU A 609 19.36 -24.99 16.67
C LEU A 609 20.38 -24.62 15.57
N TRP A 610 21.40 -23.84 15.90
CA TRP A 610 22.48 -23.48 14.97
C TRP A 610 23.20 -24.72 14.42
N VAL A 611 23.64 -25.62 15.31
CA VAL A 611 24.42 -26.81 14.94
C VAL A 611 23.57 -27.81 14.14
N ASP A 612 22.35 -28.08 14.61
CA ASP A 612 21.51 -29.12 14.05
C ASP A 612 20.89 -28.68 12.71
N GLU A 613 20.60 -27.39 12.54
CA GLU A 613 19.71 -26.93 11.46
C GLU A 613 20.35 -25.97 10.46
N TYR A 614 21.43 -25.25 10.78
CA TYR A 614 21.98 -24.21 9.91
C TYR A 614 23.46 -24.36 9.57
N LYS A 615 24.30 -24.73 10.53
CA LYS A 615 25.77 -24.78 10.37
C LYS A 615 26.18 -25.70 9.22
N GLY A 616 26.84 -25.14 8.20
CA GLY A 616 27.37 -25.86 7.04
C GLY A 616 26.31 -26.33 6.03
N LYS A 617 25.06 -25.84 6.10
CA LYS A 617 23.97 -26.32 5.25
C LYS A 617 23.67 -25.45 4.02
N PHE A 618 24.05 -24.18 4.05
CA PHE A 618 23.77 -23.20 3.00
C PHE A 618 25.02 -22.52 2.44
N ALA A 619 26.16 -22.64 3.14
CA ALA A 619 27.47 -22.40 2.56
C ALA A 619 27.70 -23.40 1.41
N HIS A 620 28.14 -22.90 0.25
CA HIS A 620 28.19 -23.56 -1.07
C HIS A 620 26.87 -23.50 -1.84
N GLY A 621 26.92 -22.91 -3.04
CA GLY A 621 25.82 -22.90 -3.99
C GLY A 621 25.41 -24.32 -4.38
N ALA A 622 24.52 -24.92 -3.60
CA ALA A 622 23.82 -26.14 -3.98
C ALA A 622 22.85 -25.80 -5.12
N PRO A 623 22.78 -26.62 -6.17
CA PRO A 623 21.89 -26.37 -7.29
C PRO A 623 20.45 -26.43 -6.80
N VAL A 624 19.73 -25.33 -7.02
CA VAL A 624 18.26 -25.34 -6.98
C VAL A 624 17.79 -26.47 -7.92
N PRO A 625 16.89 -27.37 -7.50
CA PRO A 625 16.27 -28.33 -8.41
C PRO A 625 15.60 -27.55 -9.55
N THR A 626 16.25 -27.55 -10.71
CA THR A 626 15.87 -26.74 -11.86
C THR A 626 14.89 -27.56 -12.70
N HIS A 627 13.60 -27.28 -12.56
CA HIS A 627 12.72 -27.37 -13.72
C HIS A 627 13.02 -26.14 -14.60
N VAL A 628 13.81 -26.37 -15.64
CA VAL A 628 14.33 -25.34 -16.54
C VAL A 628 13.19 -24.71 -17.35
N PHE A 629 12.88 -23.44 -17.07
CA PHE A 629 12.32 -22.52 -18.06
C PHE A 629 13.36 -21.45 -18.38
N LYS A 630 13.91 -21.51 -19.60
CA LYS A 630 14.85 -20.50 -20.11
C LYS A 630 14.08 -19.23 -20.44
N SER A 631 14.37 -18.14 -19.74
CA SER A 631 14.02 -16.77 -20.17
C SER A 631 15.28 -16.06 -20.70
N PRO A 632 15.15 -15.09 -21.63
CA PRO A 632 16.30 -14.48 -22.30
C PRO A 632 17.01 -13.45 -21.42
N GLU A 633 18.33 -13.53 -21.33
CA GLU A 633 19.18 -12.55 -20.64
C GLU A 633 19.23 -11.20 -21.39
N PRO A 634 19.13 -10.05 -20.68
CA PRO A 634 19.49 -8.75 -21.24
C PRO A 634 21.03 -8.57 -21.21
N LYS A 635 21.60 -8.13 -22.33
CA LYS A 635 23.01 -7.75 -22.45
C LYS A 635 23.22 -6.34 -21.89
N GLU A 636 23.75 -6.21 -20.69
CA GLU A 636 24.36 -4.96 -20.23
C GLU A 636 25.85 -4.92 -20.58
N LYS A 637 26.26 -3.82 -21.20
CA LYS A 637 27.65 -3.52 -21.56
C LYS A 637 28.31 -2.81 -20.38
N SER A 638 29.47 -3.33 -19.98
CA SER A 638 30.36 -2.79 -18.95
C SER A 638 30.91 -1.42 -19.31
N PHE A 639 30.86 -0.46 -18.38
CA PHE A 639 31.83 0.63 -18.31
C PHE A 639 31.95 1.14 -16.87
N THR A 640 32.97 0.68 -16.15
CA THR A 640 33.49 1.36 -14.95
C THR A 640 35.00 1.40 -15.07
N SER A 641 35.53 2.50 -15.60
CA SER A 641 36.91 2.88 -15.46
C SER A 641 37.05 3.89 -14.30
N VAL A 642 38.19 3.81 -13.63
CA VAL A 642 38.74 4.74 -12.62
C VAL A 642 38.25 4.58 -11.18
N ARG A 643 39.01 3.78 -10.41
CA ARG A 643 39.50 4.22 -9.09
C ARG A 643 40.89 3.66 -8.82
N ASN A 644 41.88 4.34 -9.38
CA ASN A 644 43.27 4.25 -8.94
C ASN A 644 43.48 5.26 -7.80
N HIS A 645 43.41 4.82 -6.56
CA HIS A 645 44.18 5.40 -5.47
C HIS A 645 44.73 4.28 -4.59
N LYS A 646 46.01 4.43 -4.26
CA LYS A 646 46.89 3.49 -3.55
C LYS A 646 46.18 2.77 -2.39
N ARG A 647 45.74 1.52 -2.62
CA ARG A 647 45.46 0.54 -1.58
C ARG A 647 46.54 -0.53 -1.64
N LEU A 648 47.20 -0.81 -0.51
CA LEU A 648 48.12 -1.93 -0.38
C LEU A 648 47.45 -3.19 -0.95
N LYS A 649 48.02 -3.77 -2.01
CA LYS A 649 47.65 -5.10 -2.48
C LYS A 649 48.22 -6.11 -1.49
N LEU A 650 47.45 -6.47 -0.47
CA LEU A 650 47.63 -7.77 0.18
C LEU A 650 47.40 -8.83 -0.90
N ARG A 651 48.37 -9.72 -1.08
CA ARG A 651 48.36 -10.77 -2.10
C ARG A 651 47.06 -11.56 -2.00
N HIS A 652 46.28 -11.56 -3.09
CA HIS A 652 45.12 -12.42 -3.21
C HIS A 652 45.56 -13.89 -3.29
N PHE A 653 44.86 -14.69 -2.50
CA PHE A 653 44.88 -16.15 -2.46
C PHE A 653 44.73 -16.77 -3.87
N ASP A 654 45.38 -17.89 -4.07
CA ASP A 654 45.33 -18.72 -5.27
C ASP A 654 43.89 -19.26 -5.50
N PRO A 655 43.29 -19.11 -6.71
CA PRO A 655 41.96 -19.65 -7.02
C PRO A 655 41.88 -21.18 -7.06
N HIS A 656 43.01 -21.89 -6.89
CA HIS A 656 43.09 -23.35 -6.95
C HIS A 656 43.37 -24.04 -5.61
N SER A 657 43.42 -23.30 -4.49
CA SER A 657 43.37 -23.94 -3.17
C SER A 657 41.92 -24.18 -2.75
N SER A 658 41.59 -25.44 -2.44
CA SER A 658 40.34 -25.77 -1.74
C SER A 658 40.20 -24.87 -0.51
N PRO A 659 39.06 -24.19 -0.29
CA PRO A 659 38.90 -23.42 0.93
C PRO A 659 38.84 -24.40 2.08
N GLU A 660 39.83 -24.36 2.97
CA GLU A 660 39.66 -24.92 4.31
C GLU A 660 38.40 -24.29 4.92
N LEU A 661 37.50 -25.12 5.46
CA LEU A 661 36.35 -24.68 6.25
C LEU A 661 36.83 -23.61 7.24
N PRO A 662 36.08 -22.51 7.48
CA PRO A 662 36.49 -21.52 8.47
C PRO A 662 36.77 -22.25 9.78
N LEU A 663 38.01 -22.14 10.28
CA LEU A 663 38.41 -22.75 11.56
C LEU A 663 37.54 -22.27 12.73
N THR A 664 36.79 -21.18 12.53
CA THR A 664 36.05 -20.43 13.54
C THR A 664 34.53 -20.52 13.29
N ASP A 665 33.77 -20.88 14.32
CA ASP A 665 32.31 -20.98 14.30
C ASP A 665 31.67 -19.58 14.33
N HIS A 666 31.09 -19.12 13.22
CA HIS A 666 30.51 -17.77 13.08
C HIS A 666 29.49 -17.41 14.17
N TYR A 667 28.72 -18.38 14.69
CA TYR A 667 27.77 -18.11 15.78
C TYR A 667 28.51 -17.74 17.07
N ASN A 668 29.57 -18.48 17.41
CA ASN A 668 30.36 -18.19 18.60
C ASN A 668 31.06 -16.83 18.48
N GLU A 669 31.58 -16.50 17.31
CA GLU A 669 32.15 -15.19 17.04
C GLU A 669 31.12 -14.09 17.27
N PHE A 670 29.96 -14.16 16.60
CA PHE A 670 28.90 -13.16 16.72
C PHE A 670 28.44 -12.96 18.17
N ILE A 671 28.20 -14.04 18.92
CA ILE A 671 27.67 -13.92 20.27
C ILE A 671 28.68 -13.32 21.26
N THR A 672 29.98 -13.38 20.95
CA THR A 672 31.05 -12.77 21.76
C THR A 672 31.35 -11.32 21.38
N THR A 673 30.86 -10.82 20.24
CA THR A 673 30.99 -9.40 19.91
C THR A 673 30.12 -8.54 20.82
N ASP A 674 30.50 -7.28 21.02
CA ASP A 674 29.76 -6.33 21.84
C ASP A 674 28.32 -6.13 21.33
N VAL A 675 27.40 -5.89 22.27
CA VAL A 675 26.02 -5.49 21.94
C VAL A 675 26.06 -4.09 21.32
N ILE A 676 25.25 -3.86 20.29
CA ILE A 676 25.10 -2.53 19.71
C ILE A 676 24.27 -1.69 20.70
N GLY A 677 24.93 -0.72 21.35
CA GLY A 677 24.25 0.27 22.17
C GLY A 677 23.45 1.23 21.29
N LEU A 678 22.19 1.46 21.65
CA LEU A 678 21.31 2.41 20.99
C LEU A 678 21.03 3.56 21.95
N ASN A 679 21.12 4.79 21.46
CA ASN A 679 20.60 5.97 22.17
C ASN A 679 19.08 6.09 21.96
N ASP A 680 18.39 6.88 22.80
CA ASP A 680 16.92 7.00 22.78
C ASP A 680 16.32 7.41 21.40
N ASP A 681 17.11 8.05 20.53
CA ASP A 681 16.71 8.53 19.20
C ASP A 681 17.26 7.68 18.02
N GLU A 682 18.01 6.60 18.28
CA GLU A 682 18.65 5.79 17.23
C GLU A 682 17.79 4.58 16.80
N GLU A 683 17.36 4.57 15.54
CA GLU A 683 16.65 3.44 14.93
C GLU A 683 17.64 2.41 14.37
N PHE A 684 17.60 1.16 14.86
CA PHE A 684 18.45 0.08 14.38
C PHE A 684 17.61 -1.05 13.78
N ASP A 685 17.91 -1.42 12.52
CA ASP A 685 17.25 -2.53 11.83
C ASP A 685 18.11 -3.81 11.87
N PRO A 686 17.78 -4.80 12.72
CA PRO A 686 18.50 -6.06 12.78
C PRO A 686 18.40 -6.87 11.48
N ILE A 687 17.32 -6.70 10.69
CA ILE A 687 17.14 -7.42 9.43
C ILE A 687 18.17 -6.92 8.42
N GLN A 688 18.34 -5.59 8.32
CA GLN A 688 19.31 -5.00 7.42
C GLN A 688 20.75 -5.38 7.80
N TYR A 689 21.08 -5.40 9.10
CA TYR A 689 22.38 -5.86 9.60
C TYR A 689 22.76 -7.26 9.10
N TRP A 690 21.82 -8.21 9.15
CA TRP A 690 22.04 -9.58 8.68
C TRP A 690 21.99 -9.70 7.16
N ASN A 691 21.15 -8.90 6.51
CA ASN A 691 21.04 -8.87 5.06
C ASN A 691 22.35 -8.42 4.39
N GLU A 692 23.04 -7.43 4.95
CA GLU A 692 24.36 -6.98 4.50
C GLU A 692 25.46 -8.04 4.66
N ARG A 693 25.29 -8.93 5.65
CA ARG A 693 26.20 -10.05 5.94
C ARG A 693 25.77 -11.35 5.28
N TYR A 694 24.70 -11.35 4.48
CA TYR A 694 24.12 -12.57 3.94
C TYR A 694 25.12 -13.39 3.13
N HIS A 695 25.95 -12.76 2.29
CA HIS A 695 26.91 -13.51 1.49
C HIS A 695 28.19 -13.88 2.24
N SER A 696 28.62 -13.08 3.23
CA SER A 696 29.83 -13.36 4.02
C SER A 696 29.59 -14.38 5.13
N GLN A 697 28.37 -14.44 5.68
CA GLN A 697 27.99 -15.32 6.78
C GLN A 697 26.67 -16.06 6.49
N THR A 698 26.56 -16.66 5.30
CA THR A 698 25.31 -17.23 4.74
C THR A 698 24.46 -18.02 5.73
N ASP A 699 25.02 -19.05 6.36
CA ASP A 699 24.27 -19.91 7.28
C ASP A 699 23.70 -19.13 8.47
N LEU A 700 24.51 -18.26 9.09
CA LEU A 700 24.14 -17.51 10.29
C LEU A 700 23.17 -16.38 9.96
N ALA A 701 23.43 -15.65 8.87
CA ALA A 701 22.52 -14.63 8.37
C ALA A 701 21.16 -15.25 8.00
N ARG A 702 21.13 -16.43 7.37
CA ARG A 702 19.87 -17.13 7.08
C ARG A 702 19.13 -17.52 8.36
N MET A 703 19.83 -18.07 9.35
CA MET A 703 19.23 -18.38 10.66
C MET A 703 18.59 -17.15 11.30
N ALA A 704 19.29 -16.02 11.28
CA ALA A 704 18.78 -14.77 11.83
C ALA A 704 17.57 -14.24 11.05
N LEU A 705 17.65 -14.20 9.71
CA LEU A 705 16.56 -13.72 8.87
C LEU A 705 15.31 -14.61 8.95
N ASP A 706 15.48 -15.93 9.15
CA ASP A 706 14.37 -16.87 9.36
C ASP A 706 13.55 -16.53 10.62
N VAL A 707 14.22 -16.16 11.71
CA VAL A 707 13.56 -15.83 12.98
C VAL A 707 13.10 -14.38 13.07
N LEU A 708 13.82 -13.44 12.46
CA LEU A 708 13.45 -12.02 12.40
C LEU A 708 12.28 -11.75 11.43
N ALA A 709 12.01 -12.67 10.50
CA ALA A 709 10.82 -12.61 9.66
C ALA A 709 9.51 -12.84 10.44
N LEU A 710 9.58 -13.46 11.62
CA LEU A 710 8.43 -13.97 12.35
C LEU A 710 7.72 -12.86 13.13
N PRO A 711 6.40 -12.65 12.92
CA PRO A 711 5.61 -11.82 13.82
C PRO A 711 5.34 -12.57 15.13
N PRO A 712 4.98 -11.87 16.23
CA PRO A 712 4.52 -12.50 17.46
C PRO A 712 3.04 -12.95 17.39
N MET A 713 2.28 -12.50 16.38
CA MET A 713 0.85 -12.72 16.23
C MET A 713 0.45 -13.19 14.83
N SER A 714 -0.65 -13.95 14.74
CA SER A 714 -1.34 -14.32 13.49
C SER A 714 -2.46 -13.34 13.11
N ASP A 715 -2.34 -12.07 13.53
CA ASP A 715 -3.37 -11.02 13.43
C ASP A 715 -3.75 -10.66 11.99
N GLU A 716 -2.85 -10.84 11.03
CA GLU A 716 -3.15 -10.64 9.61
C GLU A 716 -4.25 -11.59 9.09
N CYS A 717 -4.40 -12.80 9.67
CA CYS A 717 -5.54 -13.66 9.37
C CYS A 717 -6.85 -13.05 9.87
N GLU A 718 -6.86 -12.47 11.07
CA GLU A 718 -8.05 -11.79 11.62
C GLU A 718 -8.42 -10.53 10.82
N ARG A 719 -7.43 -9.77 10.35
CA ARG A 719 -7.62 -8.61 9.45
C ARG A 719 -8.21 -9.06 8.12
N LEU A 720 -7.72 -10.18 7.57
CA LEU A 720 -8.24 -10.80 6.36
C LEU A 720 -9.71 -11.20 6.53
N PHE A 721 -10.07 -11.89 7.62
CA PHE A 721 -11.46 -12.29 7.88
C PHE A 721 -12.38 -11.09 8.12
N SER A 722 -11.89 -10.07 8.82
CA SER A 722 -12.66 -8.85 9.07
C SER A 722 -12.98 -8.12 7.76
N SER A 723 -12.04 -8.11 6.81
CA SER A 723 -12.26 -7.62 5.45
C SER A 723 -13.22 -8.52 4.66
N ALA A 724 -12.96 -9.83 4.64
CA ALA A 724 -13.80 -10.80 3.92
C ALA A 724 -15.26 -10.79 4.40
N LYS A 725 -15.52 -10.48 5.67
CA LYS A 725 -16.88 -10.27 6.21
C LYS A 725 -17.64 -9.14 5.50
N LEU A 726 -16.95 -8.09 5.05
CA LEU A 726 -17.57 -6.99 4.28
C LEU A 726 -17.88 -7.42 2.84
N LEU A 727 -17.10 -8.35 2.29
CA LEU A 727 -17.33 -8.94 0.97
C LEU A 727 -18.49 -9.94 1.00
N LEU A 728 -18.56 -10.79 2.02
CA LEU A 728 -19.57 -11.84 2.21
C LEU A 728 -20.87 -11.26 2.79
N THR A 729 -21.59 -10.52 1.94
CA THR A 729 -22.89 -9.90 2.24
C THR A 729 -24.01 -10.56 1.43
N ASP A 730 -25.27 -10.41 1.86
CA ASP A 730 -26.44 -10.96 1.15
C ASP A 730 -26.49 -10.53 -0.33
N HIS A 731 -26.11 -9.27 -0.61
CA HIS A 731 -26.02 -8.72 -1.97
C HIS A 731 -24.93 -9.37 -2.86
N ARG A 732 -24.02 -10.15 -2.27
CA ARG A 732 -22.89 -10.83 -2.93
C ARG A 732 -22.90 -12.35 -2.69
N SER A 733 -24.03 -12.90 -2.23
CA SER A 733 -24.25 -14.33 -1.91
C SER A 733 -23.97 -15.33 -3.05
N ARG A 734 -23.81 -14.87 -4.30
CA ARG A 734 -23.50 -15.73 -5.47
C ARG A 734 -22.03 -15.73 -5.87
N LEU A 735 -21.14 -15.04 -5.13
CA LEU A 735 -19.71 -15.11 -5.38
C LEU A 735 -19.19 -16.50 -5.00
N ARG A 736 -18.38 -17.08 -5.88
CA ARG A 736 -17.68 -18.34 -5.65
C ARG A 736 -16.38 -18.06 -4.89
N MET A 737 -15.89 -19.06 -4.15
CA MET A 737 -14.71 -18.92 -3.30
C MET A 737 -13.46 -18.44 -4.07
N ASP A 738 -13.28 -18.88 -5.31
CA ASP A 738 -12.18 -18.46 -6.19
C ASP A 738 -12.10 -16.94 -6.39
N VAL A 739 -13.25 -16.28 -6.53
CA VAL A 739 -13.31 -14.82 -6.68
C VAL A 739 -13.17 -14.09 -5.35
N ILE A 740 -13.70 -14.69 -4.27
CA ILE A 740 -13.57 -14.14 -2.92
C ILE A 740 -12.10 -14.12 -2.52
N GLU A 741 -11.40 -15.24 -2.69
CA GLU A 741 -9.96 -15.38 -2.51
C GLU A 741 -9.21 -14.35 -3.35
N ALA A 742 -9.43 -14.34 -4.67
CA ALA A 742 -8.75 -13.42 -5.57
C ALA A 742 -8.94 -11.94 -5.17
N SER A 743 -10.16 -11.56 -4.76
CA SER A 743 -10.47 -10.18 -4.37
C SER A 743 -9.77 -9.79 -3.06
N GLU A 744 -9.82 -10.65 -2.04
CA GLU A 744 -9.21 -10.36 -0.74
C GLU A 744 -7.67 -10.40 -0.80
N CYS A 745 -7.10 -11.34 -1.56
CA CYS A 745 -5.66 -11.38 -1.85
C CYS A 745 -5.21 -10.11 -2.59
N LEU A 746 -5.87 -9.74 -3.70
CA LEU A 746 -5.53 -8.52 -4.43
C LEU A 746 -5.66 -7.27 -3.55
N ARG A 747 -6.73 -7.17 -2.77
CA ARG A 747 -6.91 -6.07 -1.80
C ARG A 747 -5.72 -5.98 -0.84
N ALA A 748 -5.29 -7.11 -0.28
CA ALA A 748 -4.15 -7.18 0.62
C ALA A 748 -2.84 -6.79 -0.09
N TRP A 749 -2.64 -7.21 -1.34
CA TRP A 749 -1.42 -6.96 -2.11
C TRP A 749 -1.29 -5.55 -2.66
N TYR A 750 -2.40 -4.90 -3.02
CA TYR A 750 -2.40 -3.51 -3.46
C TYR A 750 -2.09 -2.54 -2.31
N GLY A 751 -2.47 -2.89 -1.08
CA GLY A 751 -2.29 -2.03 0.08
C GLY A 751 -3.02 -0.69 -0.02
N ARG A 752 -2.79 0.20 0.95
CA ARG A 752 -3.26 1.58 0.85
C ARG A 752 -2.60 2.27 -0.35
N PRO A 753 -3.30 3.17 -1.06
CA PRO A 753 -2.63 4.04 -2.01
C PRO A 753 -1.51 4.77 -1.26
N GLU A 754 -0.27 4.66 -1.75
CA GLU A 754 0.73 5.67 -1.38
C GLU A 754 0.10 7.02 -1.74
N ARG A 755 0.24 8.04 -0.87
CA ARG A 755 -0.12 9.43 -1.20
C ARG A 755 0.84 9.91 -2.30
N LYS A 756 0.72 9.34 -3.49
CA LYS A 756 1.25 9.90 -4.71
C LYS A 756 0.18 10.85 -5.18
N ALA A 757 0.37 12.14 -4.85
CA ALA A 757 -0.17 13.17 -5.71
C ALA A 757 0.22 12.78 -7.15
N PHE A 758 -0.75 12.77 -8.07
CA PHE A 758 -0.58 12.47 -9.50
C PHE A 758 0.88 12.41 -9.98
N GLU A 759 1.42 11.19 -10.05
CA GLU A 759 2.68 10.71 -10.66
C GLU A 759 4.00 11.53 -10.57
N ASP A 760 4.96 10.94 -9.84
CA ASP A 760 6.42 11.19 -9.85
C ASP A 760 7.13 10.84 -11.18
N SER A 761 6.40 10.41 -12.22
CA SER A 761 6.99 10.11 -13.54
C SER A 761 7.51 11.36 -14.26
N ALA A 762 7.12 12.54 -13.78
CA ALA A 762 7.57 13.86 -14.24
C ALA A 762 8.88 14.33 -13.59
N ILE A 763 9.35 13.71 -12.49
CA ILE A 763 10.56 14.13 -11.78
C ILE A 763 11.74 13.26 -12.22
N GLY A 764 12.68 13.86 -12.97
CA GLY A 764 13.96 13.24 -13.33
C GLY A 764 15.09 13.79 -12.45
N LEU A 765 15.87 12.90 -11.83
CA LEU A 765 17.09 13.29 -11.11
C LEU A 765 18.30 13.24 -12.04
N MET A 766 19.14 14.27 -12.01
CA MET A 766 20.43 14.32 -12.68
C MET A 766 21.45 14.91 -11.72
N GLU A 767 22.51 14.16 -11.44
CA GLU A 767 23.61 14.62 -10.59
C GLU A 767 24.60 15.44 -11.42
N GLY A 768 25.02 16.60 -10.89
CA GLY A 768 26.00 17.48 -11.52
C GLY A 768 26.59 18.46 -10.52
N GLU A 769 27.87 18.77 -10.68
CA GLU A 769 28.60 19.71 -9.81
C GLU A 769 28.51 21.14 -10.36
N ALA A 770 28.04 22.08 -9.54
CA ALA A 770 27.92 23.49 -9.90
C ALA A 770 29.31 24.11 -10.10
N GLY A 771 29.64 24.48 -11.34
CA GLY A 771 30.91 25.13 -11.70
C GLY A 771 31.90 24.26 -12.49
N SER A 772 31.55 23.00 -12.79
CA SER A 772 32.34 22.16 -13.71
C SER A 772 31.95 22.44 -15.18
N THR A 773 32.95 22.72 -16.03
CA THR A 773 32.75 22.78 -17.49
C THR A 773 32.75 21.37 -18.08
N VAL A 774 31.72 20.57 -17.79
CA VAL A 774 31.48 19.33 -18.53
C VAL A 774 30.83 19.71 -19.87
N GLY A 775 31.28 19.09 -20.97
CA GLY A 775 30.89 19.44 -22.34
C GLY A 775 29.40 19.75 -22.49
N ALA A 776 29.10 20.89 -23.12
CA ALA A 776 27.79 21.54 -23.17
C ALA A 776 26.63 20.66 -23.67
N ASP A 777 26.92 19.48 -24.25
CA ASP A 777 25.94 18.60 -24.86
C ASP A 777 25.40 17.51 -23.91
N GLY A 778 26.08 17.16 -22.81
CA GLY A 778 25.69 16.01 -21.97
C GLY A 778 24.35 16.17 -21.22
N PRO A 779 24.24 17.11 -20.26
CA PRO A 779 23.01 17.33 -19.50
C PRO A 779 21.82 17.79 -20.36
N ALA A 780 22.08 18.66 -21.35
CA ALA A 780 21.05 19.13 -22.28
C ALA A 780 20.51 17.99 -23.14
N GLN A 781 21.36 17.07 -23.61
CA GLN A 781 20.90 15.92 -24.39
C GLN A 781 20.01 14.98 -23.57
N VAL A 782 20.40 14.67 -22.32
CA VAL A 782 19.59 13.79 -21.47
C VAL A 782 18.21 14.41 -21.16
N VAL A 783 18.15 15.70 -20.87
CA VAL A 783 16.86 16.39 -20.68
C VAL A 783 16.09 16.41 -22.00
N SER A 784 16.74 16.74 -23.12
CA SER A 784 16.13 16.74 -24.46
C SER A 784 15.51 15.39 -24.83
N GLU A 785 16.17 14.27 -24.51
CA GLU A 785 15.63 12.92 -24.74
C GLU A 785 14.38 12.64 -23.91
N LYS A 786 14.31 13.14 -22.67
CA LYS A 786 13.15 12.98 -21.77
C LYS A 786 12.00 13.92 -22.10
N THR A 787 12.29 15.11 -22.60
CA THR A 787 11.30 16.18 -22.83
C THR A 787 10.96 16.37 -24.31
N ASN A 788 11.32 15.40 -25.16
CA ASN A 788 11.13 15.45 -26.62
C ASN A 788 11.69 16.72 -27.27
N GLY A 789 12.86 17.17 -26.81
CA GLY A 789 13.62 18.27 -27.41
C GLY A 789 13.13 19.67 -27.06
N THR A 790 12.32 19.83 -26.02
CA THR A 790 11.79 21.14 -25.57
C THR A 790 11.98 21.33 -24.07
N LEU A 791 12.10 22.56 -23.60
CA LEU A 791 12.11 22.87 -22.16
C LEU A 791 11.36 24.17 -21.93
N ASP A 792 10.50 24.23 -20.91
CA ASP A 792 9.66 25.40 -20.66
C ASP A 792 10.21 26.34 -19.58
N TYR A 793 10.80 25.76 -18.53
CA TYR A 793 11.27 26.48 -17.35
C TYR A 793 12.67 26.02 -16.95
N ILE A 794 13.50 26.97 -16.52
CA ILE A 794 14.71 26.71 -15.70
C ILE A 794 14.55 27.52 -14.42
N ILE A 795 14.80 26.91 -13.26
CA ILE A 795 14.87 27.62 -11.98
C ILE A 795 16.22 27.29 -11.32
N ALA A 796 17.12 28.27 -11.27
CA ALA A 796 18.43 28.14 -10.63
C ALA A 796 18.33 28.39 -9.13
N CYS A 797 18.19 27.33 -8.35
CA CYS A 797 18.09 27.38 -6.88
C CYS A 797 19.40 27.03 -6.14
N ALA A 798 20.31 26.28 -6.78
CA ALA A 798 21.56 25.84 -6.15
C ALA A 798 22.40 27.06 -5.73
N ALA A 799 22.87 27.05 -4.49
CA ALA A 799 23.71 28.11 -3.94
C ALA A 799 24.64 27.57 -2.85
N LEU A 800 25.83 28.16 -2.76
CA LEU A 800 26.73 28.03 -1.63
C LEU A 800 26.45 29.17 -0.64
N GLN A 801 26.34 28.82 0.64
CA GLN A 801 26.31 29.74 1.76
C GLN A 801 27.31 29.21 2.80
N ALA A 802 28.47 29.87 2.93
CA ALA A 802 29.55 29.41 3.80
C ALA A 802 29.41 29.87 5.26
N LYS A 803 30.24 29.33 6.16
CA LYS A 803 30.33 29.74 7.58
C LYS A 803 30.68 31.23 7.76
N THR A 804 31.32 31.85 6.77
CA THR A 804 31.62 33.29 6.73
C THR A 804 30.39 34.18 6.59
N ALA A 805 29.18 33.62 6.42
CA ALA A 805 27.95 34.36 6.21
C ALA A 805 27.58 35.32 7.36
N LEU A 806 28.10 35.11 8.58
CA LEU A 806 27.77 35.89 9.78
C LEU A 806 28.78 37.01 10.10
N VAL A 807 29.90 37.11 9.39
CA VAL A 807 30.98 38.08 9.67
C VAL A 807 31.13 39.14 8.59
N GLY A 808 31.76 40.26 8.96
CA GLY A 808 31.97 41.42 8.12
C GLY A 808 33.34 41.49 7.45
N LEU A 809 33.49 42.47 6.56
CA LEU A 809 34.73 42.71 5.81
C LEU A 809 35.91 43.10 6.74
N ASP A 810 35.63 43.78 7.84
CA ASP A 810 36.58 44.12 8.91
C ASP A 810 37.24 42.89 9.56
N THR A 811 36.48 41.79 9.65
CA THR A 811 36.97 40.50 10.13
C THR A 811 37.69 39.75 9.02
N LEU A 812 37.09 39.68 7.83
CA LEU A 812 37.63 38.88 6.72
C LEU A 812 38.94 39.42 6.15
N ILE A 813 39.18 40.74 6.16
CA ILE A 813 40.44 41.35 5.68
C ILE A 813 41.65 40.91 6.51
N GLN A 814 41.43 40.41 7.73
CA GLN A 814 42.52 39.90 8.58
C GLN A 814 43.17 38.64 7.98
N ASP A 815 42.45 37.90 7.12
CA ASP A 815 42.98 36.82 6.29
C ASP A 815 42.64 37.05 4.82
N PRO A 816 43.46 37.84 4.09
CA PRO A 816 43.21 38.18 2.69
C PRO A 816 43.10 36.96 1.77
N LYS A 817 43.80 35.87 2.11
CA LYS A 817 43.80 34.65 1.30
C LYS A 817 42.50 33.88 1.47
N ALA A 818 42.03 33.71 2.72
CA ALA A 818 40.74 33.09 2.97
C ALA A 818 39.59 33.90 2.36
N LEU A 819 39.66 35.24 2.43
CA LEU A 819 38.69 36.11 1.76
C LEU A 819 38.68 35.93 0.23
N GLU A 820 39.86 35.84 -0.41
CA GLU A 820 39.97 35.60 -1.84
C GLU A 820 39.38 34.23 -2.24
N GLU A 821 39.73 33.17 -1.50
CA GLU A 821 39.20 31.82 -1.74
C GLU A 821 37.68 31.77 -1.58
N ASP A 822 37.14 32.37 -0.51
CA ASP A 822 35.70 32.44 -0.24
C ASP A 822 34.94 33.21 -1.34
N LEU A 823 35.49 34.32 -1.81
CA LEU A 823 34.95 35.08 -2.94
C LEU A 823 34.94 34.25 -4.23
N ILE A 824 36.05 33.60 -4.58
CA ILE A 824 36.16 32.79 -5.79
C ILE A 824 35.16 31.63 -5.77
N GLU A 825 35.02 30.95 -4.64
CA GLU A 825 34.12 29.80 -4.51
C GLU A 825 32.64 30.23 -4.63
N HIS A 826 32.25 31.30 -3.94
CA HIS A 826 30.88 31.84 -4.06
C HIS A 826 30.58 32.31 -5.48
N PHE A 827 31.50 32.98 -6.17
CA PHE A 827 31.29 33.37 -7.57
C PHE A 827 31.20 32.16 -8.50
N ARG A 828 31.99 31.10 -8.25
CA ARG A 828 31.93 29.86 -9.03
C ARG A 828 30.57 29.19 -8.93
N VAL A 829 30.02 29.04 -7.72
CA VAL A 829 28.75 28.35 -7.50
C VAL A 829 27.55 29.24 -7.81
N ASN A 830 27.49 30.44 -7.20
CA ASN A 830 26.29 31.28 -7.21
C ASN A 830 26.11 32.12 -8.48
N THR A 831 27.20 32.37 -9.22
CA THR A 831 27.16 33.20 -10.43
C THR A 831 27.46 32.38 -11.68
N ILE A 832 28.63 31.75 -11.73
CA ILE A 832 29.10 31.01 -12.91
C ILE A 832 28.24 29.75 -13.14
N GLY A 833 27.86 29.05 -12.08
CA GLY A 833 26.94 27.91 -12.14
C GLY A 833 25.64 28.22 -12.89
N PRO A 834 24.82 29.19 -12.45
CA PRO A 834 23.62 29.62 -13.17
C PRO A 834 23.88 30.11 -14.61
N VAL A 835 24.99 30.82 -14.87
CA VAL A 835 25.36 31.25 -16.22
C VAL A 835 25.56 30.05 -17.15
N HIS A 836 26.27 29.01 -16.70
CA HIS A 836 26.43 27.78 -17.46
C HIS A 836 25.09 27.04 -17.63
N LEU A 837 24.31 26.92 -16.57
CA LEU A 837 22.98 26.29 -16.60
C LEU A 837 22.10 26.96 -17.66
N PHE A 838 21.99 28.29 -17.64
CA PHE A 838 21.20 29.04 -18.61
C PHE A 838 21.71 28.85 -20.02
N SER A 839 23.03 28.86 -20.23
CA SER A 839 23.65 28.70 -21.54
C SER A 839 23.41 27.31 -22.14
N ILE A 840 23.59 26.25 -21.35
CA ILE A 840 23.46 24.84 -21.77
C ILE A 840 22.03 24.54 -22.21
N PHE A 841 21.03 25.01 -21.46
CA PHE A 841 19.63 24.67 -21.70
C PHE A 841 18.88 25.69 -22.58
N MET A 842 19.50 26.84 -22.90
CA MET A 842 18.87 27.87 -23.74
C MET A 842 18.34 27.35 -25.10
N PRO A 843 19.05 26.45 -25.82
CA PRO A 843 18.54 25.91 -27.08
C PRO A 843 17.21 25.14 -26.93
N LEU A 844 16.98 24.49 -25.78
CA LEU A 844 15.72 23.80 -25.48
C LEU A 844 14.64 24.78 -25.03
N ILE A 845 15.02 25.81 -24.24
CA ILE A 845 14.13 26.90 -23.83
C ILE A 845 13.56 27.66 -25.03
N LEU A 846 14.38 27.94 -26.04
CA LEU A 846 13.93 28.63 -27.25
C LEU A 846 12.85 27.85 -28.02
N LYS A 847 12.83 26.51 -27.87
CA LYS A 847 11.82 25.61 -28.45
C LYS A 847 10.61 25.39 -27.54
N GLY A 848 10.71 25.76 -26.27
CA GLY A 848 9.62 25.67 -25.29
C GLY A 848 8.48 26.63 -25.59
N ARG A 849 7.32 26.36 -24.98
CA ARG A 849 6.12 27.19 -25.07
C ARG A 849 6.15 28.34 -24.04
N ALA A 850 6.59 28.08 -22.82
CA ALA A 850 6.58 29.07 -21.72
C ALA A 850 7.81 29.98 -21.72
N LYS A 851 8.98 29.43 -22.08
CA LYS A 851 10.26 30.15 -22.25
C LYS A 851 10.69 30.98 -21.04
N LYS A 852 10.73 30.40 -19.83
CA LYS A 852 11.09 31.12 -18.60
C LYS A 852 12.40 30.61 -17.98
N VAL A 853 13.26 31.54 -17.58
CA VAL A 853 14.55 31.29 -16.92
C VAL A 853 14.61 32.14 -15.65
N ILE A 854 14.60 31.48 -14.51
CA ILE A 854 14.45 32.10 -13.19
C ILE A 854 15.71 31.85 -12.37
N ALA A 855 16.24 32.88 -11.74
CA ALA A 855 17.31 32.77 -10.75
C ALA A 855 16.77 33.06 -9.35
N ILE A 856 17.10 32.21 -8.37
CA ILE A 856 16.85 32.52 -6.96
C ILE A 856 18.03 33.34 -6.42
N SER A 857 17.72 34.58 -6.05
CA SER A 857 18.67 35.56 -5.52
C SER A 857 18.28 35.96 -4.08
N THR A 858 18.77 37.08 -3.58
CA THR A 858 18.56 37.49 -2.17
C THR A 858 18.42 39.00 -2.02
N GLY A 859 17.62 39.46 -1.05
CA GLY A 859 17.41 40.88 -0.77
C GLY A 859 18.73 41.60 -0.42
N ILE A 860 19.64 40.93 0.27
CA ILE A 860 20.95 41.49 0.66
C ILE A 860 21.92 41.66 -0.52
N SER A 861 21.53 41.27 -1.73
CA SER A 861 22.26 41.58 -2.97
C SER A 861 21.88 42.93 -3.58
N ASP A 862 20.85 43.60 -3.04
CA ASP A 862 20.48 44.96 -3.38
C ASP A 862 21.15 45.95 -2.46
N THR A 863 21.94 46.85 -3.04
CA THR A 863 22.69 47.88 -2.30
C THR A 863 21.76 48.77 -1.49
N GLU A 864 20.52 48.99 -1.92
CA GLU A 864 19.54 49.78 -1.16
C GLU A 864 19.17 49.11 0.17
N MET A 865 18.93 47.79 0.16
CA MET A 865 18.63 47.05 1.39
C MET A 865 19.86 46.99 2.30
N THR A 866 21.02 46.67 1.73
CA THR A 866 22.29 46.58 2.47
C THR A 866 22.61 47.88 3.21
N LEU A 867 22.47 49.03 2.53
CA LEU A 867 22.73 50.34 3.13
C LEU A 867 21.66 50.77 4.13
N LYS A 868 20.37 50.51 3.85
CA LYS A 868 19.26 50.90 4.76
C LYS A 868 19.23 50.07 6.04
N ALA A 869 19.57 48.79 5.95
CA ALA A 869 19.58 47.85 7.06
C ALA A 869 20.93 47.77 7.76
N ASP A 870 21.95 48.48 7.26
CA ASP A 870 23.33 48.44 7.73
C ASP A 870 23.90 47.00 7.78
N ILE A 871 23.60 46.18 6.78
CA ILE A 871 24.02 44.78 6.73
C ILE A 871 25.48 44.72 6.26
N TYR A 872 26.38 44.40 7.18
CA TYR A 872 27.81 44.24 6.87
C TYR A 872 28.21 42.76 6.69
N GLN A 873 27.35 41.83 7.09
CA GLN A 873 27.57 40.38 7.00
C GLN A 873 27.39 39.83 5.58
N ALA A 874 27.71 38.54 5.38
CA ALA A 874 27.48 37.80 4.14
C ALA A 874 28.14 38.42 2.90
N VAL A 875 29.41 38.83 3.03
CA VAL A 875 30.18 39.55 2.00
C VAL A 875 30.24 38.79 0.67
N ALA A 876 30.84 37.59 0.63
CA ALA A 876 30.99 36.83 -0.61
C ALA A 876 29.65 36.36 -1.20
N TYR A 877 28.70 35.99 -0.32
CA TYR A 877 27.36 35.58 -0.73
C TYR A 877 26.56 36.71 -1.38
N SER A 878 26.50 37.89 -0.76
CA SER A 878 25.77 39.05 -1.31
C SER A 878 26.38 39.53 -2.63
N MET A 879 27.70 39.62 -2.72
CA MET A 879 28.42 40.02 -3.94
C MET A 879 28.20 39.04 -5.09
N SER A 880 28.28 37.73 -4.84
CA SER A 880 28.02 36.73 -5.87
C SER A 880 26.56 36.76 -6.36
N LYS A 881 25.58 36.92 -5.46
CA LYS A 881 24.16 37.07 -5.86
C LYS A 881 23.89 38.39 -6.59
N ALA A 882 24.60 39.47 -6.27
CA ALA A 882 24.52 40.72 -7.04
C ALA A 882 25.08 40.54 -8.46
N ALA A 883 26.18 39.79 -8.60
CA ALA A 883 26.73 39.43 -9.90
C ALA A 883 25.75 38.54 -10.71
N LEU A 884 25.04 37.61 -10.05
CA LEU A 884 23.97 36.82 -10.67
C LEU A 884 22.82 37.71 -11.17
N ASN A 885 22.39 38.71 -10.40
CA ASN A 885 21.37 39.67 -10.84
C ASN A 885 21.80 40.41 -12.11
N MET A 886 23.07 40.81 -12.20
CA MET A 886 23.62 41.41 -13.41
C MET A 886 23.65 40.41 -14.58
N ALA A 887 24.02 39.16 -14.35
CA ALA A 887 23.98 38.12 -15.36
C ALA A 887 22.55 37.94 -15.92
N VAL A 888 21.54 37.90 -15.06
CA VAL A 888 20.11 37.85 -15.45
C VAL A 888 19.74 39.03 -16.35
N ALA A 889 20.14 40.25 -16.01
CA ALA A 889 19.89 41.42 -16.86
C ALA A 889 20.55 41.28 -18.23
N LYS A 890 21.79 40.77 -18.29
CA LYS A 890 22.51 40.52 -19.56
C LYS A 890 21.84 39.43 -20.41
N PHE A 891 21.42 38.31 -19.81
CA PHE A 891 20.67 37.27 -20.51
C PHE A 891 19.33 37.82 -21.04
N SER A 892 18.60 38.58 -20.23
CA SER A 892 17.36 39.21 -20.68
C SER A 892 17.58 40.14 -21.87
N ALA A 893 18.61 40.98 -21.83
CA ALA A 893 18.95 41.87 -22.95
C ALA A 893 19.18 41.11 -24.28
N VAL A 894 19.68 39.87 -24.21
CA VAL A 894 19.94 39.03 -25.39
C VAL A 894 18.71 38.24 -25.85
N TYR A 895 17.91 37.71 -24.92
CA TYR A 895 16.88 36.72 -25.22
C TYR A 895 15.43 37.22 -25.10
N ARG A 896 15.19 38.43 -24.56
CA ARG A 896 13.84 38.99 -24.44
C ARG A 896 13.12 39.15 -25.78
N GLU A 897 13.84 39.58 -26.82
CA GLU A 897 13.29 39.74 -28.18
C GLU A 897 12.96 38.38 -28.83
N LYS A 898 13.55 37.29 -28.31
CA LYS A 898 13.24 35.91 -28.71
C LYS A 898 12.09 35.31 -27.89
N GLY A 899 11.42 36.14 -27.08
CA GLY A 899 10.29 35.77 -26.23
C GLY A 899 10.68 35.00 -24.97
N VAL A 900 11.94 35.05 -24.53
CA VAL A 900 12.38 34.37 -23.29
C VAL A 900 12.34 35.34 -22.12
N LEU A 901 11.57 35.00 -21.08
CA LEU A 901 11.61 35.72 -19.81
C LEU A 901 12.81 35.24 -19.00
N VAL A 902 13.74 36.15 -18.69
CA VAL A 902 14.83 35.90 -17.74
C VAL A 902 14.68 36.86 -16.57
N MET A 903 14.59 36.36 -15.33
CA MET A 903 14.41 37.20 -14.13
C MET A 903 15.04 36.61 -12.87
N ALA A 904 15.26 37.44 -11.85
CA ALA A 904 15.76 37.04 -10.54
C ALA A 904 14.72 37.34 -9.44
N ILE A 905 14.53 36.40 -8.52
CA ILE A 905 13.55 36.51 -7.43
C ILE A 905 14.25 36.40 -6.09
N CYS A 906 13.94 37.32 -5.16
CA CYS A 906 14.24 37.15 -3.75
C CYS A 906 13.11 36.37 -3.05
N PRO A 907 13.39 35.20 -2.46
CA PRO A 907 12.40 34.38 -1.78
C PRO A 907 12.01 34.92 -0.38
N GLY A 908 12.61 36.02 0.07
CA GLY A 908 12.56 36.47 1.45
C GLY A 908 13.53 35.72 2.36
N ALA A 909 13.41 35.94 3.67
CA ALA A 909 14.12 35.14 4.67
C ALA A 909 13.39 33.81 4.88
N VAL A 910 14.05 32.68 4.63
CA VAL A 910 13.45 31.34 4.64
C VAL A 910 14.25 30.45 5.56
N ASP A 911 13.57 29.62 6.34
CA ASP A 911 14.20 28.60 7.17
C ASP A 911 14.53 27.37 6.32
N THR A 912 15.80 27.27 5.93
CA THR A 912 16.34 26.19 5.09
C THR A 912 17.25 25.24 5.88
N GLY A 913 17.41 25.44 7.19
CA GLY A 913 18.36 24.68 8.02
C GLY A 913 19.84 24.83 7.62
N SER A 914 20.18 25.77 6.74
CA SER A 914 21.53 25.94 6.16
C SER A 914 22.47 26.82 6.99
N LEU A 915 21.93 27.61 7.91
CA LEU A 915 22.72 28.36 8.90
C LEU A 915 23.08 27.42 10.05
N GLN A 916 24.28 26.84 10.01
CA GLN A 916 24.83 26.04 11.09
C GLN A 916 25.34 26.95 12.21
N ILE A 917 24.55 27.08 13.28
CA ILE A 917 24.95 27.78 14.50
C ILE A 917 25.48 26.70 15.46
N GLU A 918 26.81 26.61 15.60
CA GLU A 918 27.47 25.59 16.41
C GLU A 918 27.94 26.17 17.77
N THR A 919 28.11 27.50 17.85
CA THR A 919 28.63 28.20 19.03
C THR A 919 27.74 29.34 19.51
N GLU A 920 27.88 29.71 20.80
CA GLU A 920 27.14 30.84 21.38
C GLU A 920 27.47 32.19 20.69
N GLU A 921 28.73 32.36 20.25
CA GLU A 921 29.17 33.55 19.53
C GLU A 921 28.56 33.65 18.11
N GLU A 922 28.47 32.54 17.39
CA GLU A 922 27.72 32.50 16.11
C GLU A 922 26.23 32.80 16.34
N GLY A 923 25.66 32.34 17.45
CA GLY A 923 24.30 32.67 17.85
C GLY A 923 24.09 34.17 18.06
N LYS A 924 25.04 34.86 18.71
CA LYS A 924 25.02 36.32 18.89
C LYS A 924 25.11 37.06 17.55
N LEU A 925 26.01 36.62 16.66
CA LEU A 925 26.17 37.22 15.32
C LEU A 925 24.92 37.02 14.44
N ALA A 926 24.31 35.83 14.48
CA ALA A 926 23.06 35.55 13.79
C ALA A 926 21.92 36.43 14.32
N MET A 927 21.80 36.58 15.64
CA MET A 927 20.80 37.47 16.25
C MET A 927 21.01 38.94 15.87
N ALA A 928 22.26 39.41 15.78
CA ALA A 928 22.57 40.76 15.30
C ALA A 928 22.13 40.97 13.84
N MET A 929 22.34 39.98 12.97
CA MET A 929 21.86 40.02 11.59
C MET A 929 20.31 40.02 11.53
N PHE A 930 19.64 39.19 12.34
CA PHE A 930 18.17 39.18 12.43
C PHE A 930 17.61 40.51 12.96
N GLN A 931 18.30 41.18 13.88
CA GLN A 931 17.87 42.49 14.37
C GLN A 931 17.90 43.53 13.25
N LYS A 932 18.97 43.55 12.43
CA LYS A 932 19.05 44.42 11.24
C LYS A 932 17.91 44.18 10.24
N PHE A 933 17.47 42.92 10.07
CA PHE A 933 16.29 42.61 9.27
C PHE A 933 15.00 43.19 9.85
N LYS A 934 14.81 43.14 11.17
CA LYS A 934 13.68 43.77 11.85
C LYS A 934 13.70 45.29 11.73
N ASP A 935 14.89 45.90 11.78
CA ASP A 935 15.04 47.35 11.64
C ASP A 935 14.66 47.80 10.21
N TYR A 936 15.02 47.00 9.19
CA TYR A 936 14.64 47.24 7.79
C TYR A 936 13.15 47.00 7.52
N SER A 937 12.54 46.01 8.18
CA SER A 937 11.13 45.68 8.05
C SER A 937 10.54 45.37 9.43
N PRO A 938 9.91 46.36 10.10
CA PRO A 938 9.34 46.17 11.44
C PRO A 938 8.24 45.11 11.53
N THR A 939 7.65 44.73 10.38
CA THR A 939 6.64 43.67 10.27
C THR A 939 7.23 42.26 10.14
N PHE A 940 8.55 42.14 10.02
CA PHE A 940 9.27 40.87 9.96
C PHE A 940 9.29 40.17 11.32
N GLN A 941 8.68 38.98 11.41
CA GLN A 941 8.63 38.20 12.66
C GLN A 941 9.64 37.05 12.72
N GLY A 942 10.36 36.79 11.62
CA GLY A 942 11.28 35.68 11.49
C GLY A 942 11.21 35.03 10.11
N PRO A 943 12.11 34.09 9.82
CA PRO A 943 12.13 33.39 8.54
C PRO A 943 10.85 32.58 8.33
N ALA A 944 10.35 32.54 7.09
CA ALA A 944 9.19 31.73 6.73
C ALA A 944 9.57 30.25 6.53
N LYS A 945 8.58 29.35 6.65
CA LYS A 945 8.75 27.95 6.27
C LYS A 945 8.99 27.81 4.75
N LEU A 946 9.73 26.77 4.38
CA LEU A 946 10.14 26.52 3.00
C LEU A 946 8.95 26.40 2.02
N ASP A 947 7.89 25.69 2.42
CA ASP A 947 6.67 25.49 1.63
C ASP A 947 5.97 26.82 1.28
N VAL A 948 5.80 27.69 2.28
CA VAL A 948 5.21 29.03 2.10
C VAL A 948 6.02 29.87 1.12
N SER A 949 7.35 29.79 1.19
CA SER A 949 8.22 30.48 0.24
C SER A 949 8.11 29.95 -1.17
N VAL A 950 8.08 28.63 -1.34
CA VAL A 950 7.96 27.98 -2.64
C VAL A 950 6.65 28.35 -3.32
N GLU A 951 5.53 28.33 -2.60
CA GLU A 951 4.22 28.71 -3.14
C GLU A 951 4.21 30.15 -3.65
N SER A 952 4.75 31.10 -2.88
CA SER A 952 4.79 32.51 -3.27
C SER A 952 5.70 32.76 -4.48
N VAL A 953 6.88 32.14 -4.51
CA VAL A 953 7.80 32.23 -5.66
C VAL A 953 7.15 31.65 -6.91
N LEU A 954 6.52 30.47 -6.83
CA LEU A 954 5.85 29.85 -7.97
C LEU A 954 4.65 30.66 -8.46
N ALA A 955 3.88 31.28 -7.57
CA ALA A 955 2.80 32.20 -7.94
C ALA A 955 3.32 33.35 -8.81
N LEU A 956 4.45 33.96 -8.43
CA LEU A 956 5.10 35.01 -9.21
C LEU A 956 5.67 34.48 -10.53
N VAL A 957 6.36 33.33 -10.52
CA VAL A 957 6.90 32.71 -11.75
C VAL A 957 5.80 32.41 -12.76
N ASN A 958 4.64 31.94 -12.29
CA ASN A 958 3.49 31.66 -13.16
C ASN A 958 2.89 32.95 -13.74
N LYS A 959 2.73 33.98 -12.92
CA LYS A 959 2.21 35.30 -13.31
C LYS A 959 3.13 36.06 -14.27
N ALA A 960 4.45 35.99 -14.08
CA ALA A 960 5.39 36.82 -14.81
C ALA A 960 5.47 36.47 -16.31
N THR A 961 5.47 37.48 -17.17
CA THR A 961 5.60 37.35 -18.63
C THR A 961 6.73 38.23 -19.16
N VAL A 962 7.25 37.90 -20.35
CA VAL A 962 8.30 38.70 -21.02
C VAL A 962 7.82 40.09 -21.41
N ASP A 963 6.53 40.23 -21.71
CA ASP A 963 5.89 41.51 -22.09
C ASP A 963 5.53 42.39 -20.88
N GLY A 964 5.61 41.84 -19.66
CA GLY A 964 5.43 42.58 -18.41
C GLY A 964 6.73 43.23 -17.92
N SER A 965 6.64 44.00 -16.83
CA SER A 965 7.80 44.65 -16.18
C SER A 965 8.74 43.67 -15.43
N TYR A 966 8.81 42.41 -15.85
CA TYR A 966 9.56 41.33 -15.19
C TYR A 966 10.85 40.94 -15.92
N ALA A 967 11.01 41.29 -17.21
CA ALA A 967 12.17 40.89 -17.98
C ALA A 967 13.45 41.60 -17.51
N GLY A 968 14.43 40.81 -17.05
CA GLY A 968 15.75 41.26 -16.65
C GLY A 968 15.81 41.88 -15.26
N VAL A 969 14.73 41.84 -14.48
CA VAL A 969 14.66 42.50 -13.16
C VAL A 969 14.95 41.53 -12.03
N PHE A 970 15.45 42.09 -10.93
CA PHE A 970 15.51 41.46 -9.62
C PHE A 970 14.35 41.97 -8.77
N ILE A 971 13.48 41.08 -8.28
CA ILE A 971 12.24 41.43 -7.59
C ILE A 971 11.99 40.54 -6.37
N SER A 972 11.23 41.05 -5.38
CA SER A 972 10.75 40.25 -4.25
C SER A 972 9.65 39.28 -4.68
N HIS A 973 9.51 38.16 -3.96
CA HIS A 973 8.38 37.23 -4.06
C HIS A 973 7.00 37.93 -3.94
N THR A 974 6.92 39.07 -3.24
CA THR A 974 5.70 39.90 -3.09
C THR A 974 5.56 41.02 -4.13
N GLU A 975 6.46 41.11 -5.10
CA GLU A 975 6.55 42.20 -6.09
C GLU A 975 6.85 43.60 -5.50
N LYS A 976 7.04 43.70 -4.18
CA LYS A 976 7.26 44.97 -3.46
C LYS A 976 8.57 44.95 -2.68
N LYS A 977 9.13 46.13 -2.39
CA LYS A 977 10.08 46.33 -1.29
C LYS A 977 9.28 46.68 -0.04
N PRO A 978 9.57 46.12 1.15
CA PRO A 978 10.79 45.39 1.53
C PRO A 978 10.84 43.93 1.05
N TYR A 979 12.05 43.38 0.94
CA TYR A 979 12.31 42.00 0.47
C TYR A 979 12.03 40.90 1.52
N LEU A 980 11.52 41.24 2.71
CA LEU A 980 11.28 40.32 3.83
C LEU A 980 9.78 39.97 3.94
N TRP A 981 9.48 38.88 4.66
CA TRP A 981 8.11 38.43 4.91
C TRP A 981 7.38 39.36 5.88
N GLU A 982 6.15 39.74 5.52
CA GLU A 982 5.24 40.47 6.42
C GLU A 982 4.36 39.51 7.23
N SER A 983 3.95 39.91 8.43
CA SER A 983 3.00 39.15 9.26
C SER A 983 1.69 38.83 8.53
N ILE A 984 1.33 37.54 8.47
CA ILE A 984 0.12 37.00 7.81
C ILE A 984 -1.20 37.44 8.52
N LEU A 985 -1.14 38.17 9.65
CA LEU A 985 -2.32 38.51 10.46
C LEU A 985 -3.24 39.63 9.91
N ARG A 986 -3.17 40.03 8.63
CA ARG A 986 -4.06 41.09 8.09
C ARG A 986 -4.81 40.81 6.78
N SER A 987 -4.91 39.57 6.31
CA SER A 987 -5.63 39.30 5.03
C SER A 987 -6.54 38.07 5.01
N VAL A 988 -7.18 37.71 6.13
CA VAL A 988 -8.32 36.75 6.17
C VAL A 988 -9.65 37.50 6.34
N LYS A 989 -9.89 38.52 5.51
CA LYS A 989 -11.22 39.12 5.30
C LYS A 989 -11.45 39.32 3.80
N ALA A 990 -11.65 38.22 3.08
CA ALA A 990 -12.47 38.09 1.88
C ALA A 990 -12.19 36.71 1.23
N PHE A 991 -12.90 35.68 1.68
CA PHE A 991 -13.61 34.68 0.88
C PHE A 991 -14.31 33.69 1.82
#